data_AF-D8RFX7-F1
#
_entry.id   AF-D8RFX7-F1
#
_cell.length_a   1.000
_cell.length_b   1.000
_cell.length_c   1.000
_cell.angle_alpha   90.00
_cell.angle_beta   90.00
_cell.angle_gamma   90.00
#
_symmetry.space_group_name_H-M   'P 1'
#
loop_
_entity.id
_entity.type
_entity.pdbx_description
1 polymer ?
#
loop_
_entity_poly.entity_id
_entity_poly.type
_entity_poly.pdbx_seq_one_letter_code
_entity_poly.pdbx_strand_id
1 'polypeptide(L)'
;MDDSLYDEFGNYIGPDIESEEEGSEAEEEAIPAASGSAGRENAAWLTQGGGDDLDGPEDMDTEGGIVLAEDKKYYPTAVEVYGEGVETLVMDEDAQPLEEPIIKPVRAKKFEVASREGVRTFVSTEFMLGLMSNPGLVRNVALVGNLQHGKTLLMDMLVEQTHDMKTLDPNSEKHLRYTDTRIDEQERQISIKAMPMSLVLEDSCGKSYLCNIMDTPGHVNFSDEMTAALRLADGAVVVVDAVEGVMVNTERSIRHAIQERLPIVVVINKVDRLITELKLPPTDAYYKLKHTIEEINTFISSFSTNQAIDPVFGNICFASATAGWSFTLLSFAKLYVKLHGIPFDAEKFASRLWGDYYYHSDTRTFKKTPPASGGDRSFVQFVLEPLYKIYSQLIGEHKKSVETVLEELGVKLSSAAYKMNVKPLLKLACSSIFGSATGFTDMLVRHIPSAKVAAATKVEHTYTGPQDSMIAESIKTCDAKGPLMVNITKLYPKSDCSVFDAFGRVLSGTIATGQKLRVLGEGYSPDDEEDMAIKEVTKLWIYQARYRIAVSKAPVGSWVLIEGVDTSITKTATLCPEFTDEDVFIFRPLKFNTLSVVKTATEPLNPSELPKMVEGLRKISKSYPLAITKVEESGEHTILGTGEIFLDSIMKDLRELYSEVEVKVADPVVSFCETVVESSSLKCFAETPNKRNKLTMLAEPLEKGLSEDIENGNVCIDWPAKKVSEFFKVRYDWDVLAARSIWAFGPDKQGPNILLDDTLPSQVNKGLLSSVRDSIVQGFQWGAREGPLCDEPIRNVKFKILDATIAQEPLHRGGGQIIPTARRVAYSAFLMATPRLMEPVYYVEIQTPVDCLTAIYTVLSRRRGHVTSDAPKPGTPAYVVKAFLPVIESFGFETDLRYHTQGQAFCLSVFDHWSIVPGDPLDKSVVLRPLEPAPVQHLAREFMVKTRRRKGMSEDVSINKFFDDPMLLELARQDADLQQIL
;
A
#
# COMPACT_ATOMS: atom_id res chain seq x y z
N MET A 1 12.23 18.15 -48.35
CA MET A 1 13.24 17.77 -47.33
C MET A 1 13.17 16.26 -47.31
N ASP A 2 14.30 15.59 -47.45
CA ASP A 2 14.33 14.13 -47.53
C ASP A 2 14.18 13.58 -46.11
N ASP A 3 13.08 12.89 -45.83
CA ASP A 3 12.70 12.47 -44.46
C ASP A 3 13.66 11.42 -43.88
N SER A 4 14.53 10.83 -44.70
CA SER A 4 15.57 9.88 -44.27
C SER A 4 16.74 10.54 -43.54
N LEU A 5 16.86 11.87 -43.64
CA LEU A 5 17.94 12.64 -43.01
C LEU A 5 17.54 13.17 -41.64
N TYR A 6 16.34 12.82 -41.16
CA TYR A 6 15.77 13.30 -39.91
C TYR A 6 15.28 12.11 -39.09
N ASP A 7 15.52 12.14 -37.78
CA ASP A 7 15.06 11.09 -36.89
C ASP A 7 13.57 11.26 -36.56
N GLU A 8 13.01 10.26 -35.87
CA GLU A 8 11.59 10.22 -35.50
C GLU A 8 11.17 11.37 -34.54
N PHE A 9 12.12 12.19 -34.07
CA PHE A 9 11.90 13.37 -33.23
C PHE A 9 12.15 14.69 -33.98
N GLY A 10 12.45 14.64 -35.28
CA GLY A 10 12.65 15.81 -36.13
C GLY A 10 14.06 16.41 -36.04
N ASN A 11 15.03 15.69 -35.46
CA ASN A 11 16.42 16.12 -35.44
C ASN A 11 17.10 15.69 -36.73
N TYR A 12 17.87 16.59 -37.35
CA TYR A 12 18.60 16.28 -38.57
C TYR A 12 19.78 15.36 -38.27
N ILE A 13 19.73 14.13 -38.79
CA ILE A 13 20.76 13.09 -38.69
C ILE A 13 21.81 13.22 -39.80
N GLY A 14 21.48 13.86 -40.92
CA GLY A 14 22.33 13.95 -42.12
C GLY A 14 22.37 12.65 -42.95
N PRO A 15 22.94 12.67 -44.17
CA PRO A 15 22.87 11.52 -45.08
C PRO A 15 23.85 10.42 -44.70
N ASP A 16 23.42 9.17 -44.90
CA ASP A 16 24.27 7.98 -44.75
C ASP A 16 25.45 8.06 -45.71
N ILE A 17 26.67 7.97 -45.16
CA ILE A 17 27.91 7.95 -45.95
C ILE A 17 28.12 6.52 -46.45
N GLU A 18 28.01 6.32 -47.76
CA GLU A 18 28.43 5.07 -48.41
C GLU A 18 29.94 4.88 -48.22
N SER A 19 30.32 3.74 -47.66
CA SER A 19 31.70 3.27 -47.59
C SER A 19 32.14 2.75 -48.96
N GLU A 20 32.99 3.49 -49.69
CA GLU A 20 33.82 2.90 -50.75
C GLU A 20 35.22 3.50 -50.82
N GLU A 21 36.11 2.64 -51.32
CA GLU A 21 37.56 2.67 -51.38
C GLU A 21 38.16 3.80 -52.24
N GLU A 22 39.45 4.05 -51.97
CA GLU A 22 40.51 4.63 -52.83
C GLU A 22 40.12 5.42 -54.08
N GLY A 23 40.49 6.71 -54.12
CA GLY A 23 40.47 7.49 -55.36
C GLY A 23 41.00 8.91 -55.20
N SER A 24 42.12 9.16 -55.85
CA SER A 24 42.92 10.39 -55.93
C SER A 24 42.20 11.64 -56.48
N GLU A 25 42.83 12.79 -56.20
CA GLU A 25 42.76 14.09 -56.91
C GLU A 25 41.62 15.06 -56.53
N ALA A 26 41.98 16.09 -55.74
CA ALA A 26 41.20 17.30 -55.53
C ALA A 26 41.81 18.46 -56.34
N GLU A 27 41.04 19.02 -57.26
CA GLU A 27 41.24 20.36 -57.84
C GLU A 27 40.48 21.42 -57.02
N GLU A 28 41.07 22.61 -56.99
CA GLU A 28 40.68 23.89 -56.35
C GLU A 28 39.19 24.26 -56.58
N GLU A 29 38.46 25.02 -55.75
CA GLU A 29 38.69 26.43 -55.39
C GLU A 29 37.52 26.96 -54.51
N ALA A 30 37.79 28.02 -53.72
CA ALA A 30 36.88 29.07 -53.18
C ALA A 30 36.06 28.88 -51.86
N ILE A 31 36.76 29.20 -50.75
CA ILE A 31 36.44 30.03 -49.55
C ILE A 31 35.27 31.06 -49.72
N PRO A 32 34.54 31.59 -48.68
CA PRO A 32 34.80 31.61 -47.20
C PRO A 32 33.61 31.35 -46.25
N ALA A 33 33.93 30.94 -45.02
CA ALA A 33 33.58 31.66 -43.77
C ALA A 33 34.12 30.84 -42.57
N ALA A 34 35.24 31.25 -41.98
CA ALA A 34 35.29 32.05 -40.75
C ALA A 34 34.77 31.31 -39.52
N SER A 35 35.71 31.05 -38.60
CA SER A 35 35.58 30.82 -37.15
C SER A 35 34.68 29.66 -36.73
N GLY A 36 35.17 28.62 -36.07
CA GLY A 36 36.37 28.52 -35.26
C GLY A 36 35.99 27.68 -34.05
N SER A 37 36.90 26.76 -33.70
CA SER A 37 37.22 26.22 -32.38
C SER A 37 36.07 25.94 -31.39
N ALA A 38 36.06 24.91 -30.59
CA ALA A 38 36.95 23.80 -30.30
C ALA A 38 36.26 23.18 -29.07
N GLY A 39 36.49 21.90 -28.80
CA GLY A 39 35.92 21.32 -27.58
C GLY A 39 36.28 19.87 -27.42
N ARG A 40 37.59 19.62 -27.38
CA ARG A 40 38.14 18.37 -26.91
C ARG A 40 37.65 18.08 -25.49
N GLU A 41 37.25 16.82 -25.32
CA GLU A 41 37.69 15.91 -24.26
C GLU A 41 37.39 16.32 -22.80
N ASN A 42 36.77 15.40 -22.06
CA ASN A 42 37.30 15.14 -20.74
C ASN A 42 37.29 13.65 -20.40
N ALA A 43 38.44 13.24 -19.89
CA ALA A 43 38.87 11.88 -19.71
C ALA A 43 38.54 11.33 -18.32
N ALA A 44 38.76 10.01 -18.24
CA ALA A 44 39.21 9.24 -17.09
C ALA A 44 38.09 8.74 -16.13
N TRP A 45 38.18 7.54 -15.56
CA TRP A 45 39.34 6.88 -14.96
C TRP A 45 39.16 5.35 -14.92
N LEU A 46 40.24 4.58 -15.09
CA LEU A 46 40.71 3.65 -14.05
C LEU A 46 42.08 3.06 -14.37
N THR A 47 42.92 3.13 -13.35
CA THR A 47 44.30 2.68 -13.22
C THR A 47 44.42 1.16 -13.16
N GLN A 48 45.40 0.60 -13.88
CA GLN A 48 46.19 -0.55 -13.43
C GLN A 48 47.56 -0.53 -14.08
N GLY A 49 48.58 -0.81 -13.27
CA GLY A 49 49.96 -0.43 -13.52
C GLY A 49 50.78 -1.35 -14.42
N GLY A 50 52.01 -0.92 -14.65
CA GLY A 50 53.12 -1.76 -15.07
C GLY A 50 54.03 -1.10 -16.10
N GLY A 51 55.24 -0.72 -15.65
CA GLY A 51 56.48 -0.83 -16.44
C GLY A 51 56.82 0.33 -17.36
N ASP A 52 57.99 0.95 -17.10
CA ASP A 52 59.05 1.33 -18.06
C ASP A 52 58.60 1.61 -19.51
N ASP A 53 58.86 2.76 -20.12
CA ASP A 53 60.18 3.35 -20.32
C ASP A 53 60.01 4.63 -21.17
N LEU A 54 60.88 5.61 -20.94
CA LEU A 54 61.45 6.54 -21.94
C LEU A 54 60.48 7.39 -22.80
N ASP A 55 60.43 8.69 -22.51
CA ASP A 55 61.01 9.66 -23.44
C ASP A 55 61.29 11.01 -22.76
N GLY A 56 62.56 11.40 -22.81
CA GLY A 56 63.03 12.74 -22.50
C GLY A 56 62.83 13.70 -23.69
N PRO A 57 63.27 14.97 -23.56
CA PRO A 57 62.82 16.07 -24.40
C PRO A 57 63.53 16.07 -25.76
N GLU A 58 62.77 16.15 -26.85
CA GLU A 58 63.28 16.57 -28.16
C GLU A 58 62.85 18.01 -28.45
N ASP A 59 63.69 18.95 -28.02
CA ASP A 59 63.84 20.24 -28.69
C ASP A 59 64.40 19.97 -30.10
N MET A 60 63.53 20.01 -31.12
CA MET A 60 63.96 20.25 -32.50
C MET A 60 63.55 21.67 -32.91
N ASP A 61 64.46 22.61 -32.67
CA ASP A 61 64.53 23.87 -33.40
C ASP A 61 64.63 23.58 -34.90
N THR A 62 63.50 23.65 -35.61
CA THR A 62 63.48 23.76 -37.07
C THR A 62 63.54 25.24 -37.44
N GLU A 63 64.74 25.79 -37.52
CA GLU A 63 65.00 27.09 -38.15
C GLU A 63 64.61 27.02 -39.65
N GLY A 64 63.36 27.36 -39.97
CA GLY A 64 62.89 27.50 -41.36
C GLY A 64 61.45 27.09 -41.66
N GLY A 65 60.68 26.56 -40.70
CA GLY A 65 59.27 26.26 -40.89
C GLY A 65 58.40 27.52 -40.96
N ILE A 66 57.57 27.67 -42.00
CA ILE A 66 56.58 28.76 -42.08
C ILE A 66 55.48 28.47 -41.06
N VAL A 67 55.41 29.28 -40.00
CA VAL A 67 54.30 29.24 -39.04
C VAL A 67 53.12 30.00 -39.62
N LEU A 68 51.97 29.33 -39.76
CA LEU A 68 50.72 29.95 -40.21
C LEU A 68 50.29 31.04 -39.22
N ALA A 69 49.54 32.03 -39.69
CA ALA A 69 49.15 33.17 -38.84
C ALA A 69 48.27 32.74 -37.64
N GLU A 70 47.50 31.67 -37.78
CA GLU A 70 46.65 31.09 -36.73
C GLU A 70 47.45 30.30 -35.67
N ASP A 71 48.55 29.66 -36.07
CA ASP A 71 49.43 28.88 -35.19
C ASP A 71 50.57 29.70 -34.60
N LYS A 72 50.62 31.00 -34.91
CA LYS A 72 51.64 31.90 -34.39
C LYS A 72 51.45 32.10 -32.89
N LYS A 73 52.19 31.33 -32.10
CA LYS A 73 52.31 31.55 -30.66
C LYS A 73 53.05 32.87 -30.41
N TYR A 74 52.28 33.91 -30.11
CA TYR A 74 52.82 35.26 -29.82
C TYR A 74 53.46 35.35 -28.43
N TYR A 75 53.05 34.49 -27.50
CA TYR A 75 53.48 34.49 -26.12
C TYR A 75 53.93 33.08 -25.68
N PRO A 76 54.94 32.97 -24.79
CA PRO A 76 55.33 31.70 -24.18
C PRO A 76 54.18 31.12 -23.36
N THR A 77 54.16 29.80 -23.16
CA THR A 77 53.12 29.17 -22.34
C THR A 77 53.28 29.57 -20.87
N ALA A 78 52.19 29.58 -20.09
CA ALA A 78 52.26 29.97 -18.68
C ALA A 78 53.24 29.08 -17.86
N VAL A 79 53.37 27.81 -18.24
CA VAL A 79 54.32 26.86 -17.64
C VAL A 79 55.77 27.25 -17.93
N GLU A 80 56.08 27.70 -19.15
CA GLU A 80 57.42 28.21 -19.50
C GLU A 80 57.78 29.48 -18.72
N VAL A 81 56.78 30.32 -18.40
CA VAL A 81 57.00 31.57 -17.67
C VAL A 81 57.22 31.35 -16.17
N TYR A 82 56.42 30.49 -15.54
CA TYR A 82 56.43 30.31 -14.08
C TYR A 82 57.22 29.07 -13.60
N GLY A 83 57.53 28.13 -14.51
CA GLY A 83 58.27 26.90 -14.25
C GLY A 83 57.40 25.77 -13.70
N GLU A 84 57.92 24.54 -13.78
CA GLU A 84 57.19 23.31 -13.41
C GLU A 84 56.80 23.21 -11.92
N GLY A 85 57.37 24.06 -11.06
CA GLY A 85 57.04 24.14 -9.63
C GLY A 85 55.78 24.95 -9.31
N VAL A 86 55.15 25.59 -10.31
CA VAL A 86 53.98 26.47 -10.13
C VAL A 86 52.81 25.97 -10.99
N GLU A 87 51.74 25.52 -10.33
CA GLU A 87 50.50 25.14 -11.01
C GLU A 87 49.78 26.40 -11.52
N THR A 88 49.74 26.56 -12.84
CA THR A 88 48.98 27.65 -13.46
C THR A 88 47.56 27.15 -13.78
N LEU A 89 46.57 27.71 -13.09
CA LEU A 89 45.15 27.42 -13.31
C LEU A 89 44.53 28.52 -14.18
N VAL A 90 43.92 28.14 -15.30
CA VAL A 90 43.09 29.02 -16.12
C VAL A 90 41.63 28.66 -15.82
N MET A 91 40.91 29.58 -15.19
CA MET A 91 39.49 29.41 -14.85
C MET A 91 38.67 30.39 -15.68
N ASP A 92 38.13 29.90 -16.80
CA ASP A 92 37.34 30.72 -17.74
C ASP A 92 35.85 30.79 -17.37
N GLU A 93 35.36 29.79 -16.61
CA GLU A 93 33.97 29.71 -16.15
C GLU A 93 33.90 29.54 -14.63
N ASP A 94 32.83 30.05 -14.03
CA ASP A 94 32.57 29.90 -12.60
C ASP A 94 32.21 28.44 -12.27
N ALA A 95 32.78 27.90 -11.19
CA ALA A 95 32.52 26.51 -10.77
C ALA A 95 31.10 26.27 -10.20
N GLN A 96 30.35 27.34 -9.92
CA GLN A 96 28.97 27.26 -9.40
C GLN A 96 28.10 28.34 -10.05
N PRO A 97 26.81 28.05 -10.30
CA PRO A 97 25.90 29.00 -10.90
C PRO A 97 25.50 30.12 -9.92
N LEU A 98 25.03 31.24 -10.46
CA LEU A 98 24.68 32.43 -9.67
C LEU A 98 23.51 32.17 -8.69
N GLU A 99 22.64 31.20 -8.99
CA GLU A 99 21.54 30.80 -8.11
C GLU A 99 22.01 30.10 -6.82
N GLU A 100 23.21 29.49 -6.81
CA GLU A 100 23.76 28.88 -5.59
C GLU A 100 24.45 29.96 -4.73
N PRO A 101 23.92 30.25 -3.52
CA PRO A 101 24.50 31.28 -2.68
C PRO A 101 25.85 30.81 -2.13
N ILE A 102 26.87 31.68 -2.22
CA ILE A 102 28.22 31.45 -1.68
C ILE A 102 28.16 31.06 -0.19
N ILE A 103 27.28 31.71 0.59
CA ILE A 103 27.01 31.35 1.98
C ILE A 103 25.62 30.72 2.05
N LYS A 104 25.56 29.40 2.27
CA LYS A 104 24.29 28.67 2.36
C LYS A 104 23.45 29.20 3.54
N PRO A 105 22.21 29.66 3.30
CA PRO A 105 21.34 30.08 4.39
C PRO A 105 20.96 28.89 5.27
N VAL A 106 20.80 29.12 6.58
CA VAL A 106 20.32 28.09 7.50
C VAL A 106 18.85 27.80 7.20
N ARG A 107 18.58 26.72 6.45
CA ARG A 107 17.23 26.23 6.16
C ARG A 107 16.89 25.10 7.15
N ALA A 108 15.85 25.29 7.94
CA ALA A 108 15.26 24.20 8.74
C ALA A 108 14.14 23.55 7.93
N LYS A 109 14.31 22.27 7.57
CA LYS A 109 13.24 21.49 6.92
C LYS A 109 12.06 21.42 7.88
N LYS A 110 10.88 21.88 7.44
CA LYS A 110 9.65 21.81 8.22
C LYS A 110 8.56 21.23 7.34
N PHE A 111 8.37 19.91 7.45
CA PHE A 111 7.31 19.18 6.75
C PHE A 111 6.16 18.75 7.66
N GLU A 112 6.43 18.68 8.97
CA GLU A 112 5.46 18.32 10.01
C GLU A 112 5.10 19.51 10.91
N VAL A 113 3.84 19.52 11.35
CA VAL A 113 3.32 20.41 12.39
C VAL A 113 3.61 19.79 13.76
N ALA A 114 4.83 20.00 14.25
CA ALA A 114 5.21 19.63 15.60
C ALA A 114 4.84 20.72 16.63
N SER A 115 4.30 20.31 17.78
CA SER A 115 4.08 21.19 18.93
C SER A 115 5.39 21.40 19.68
N ARG A 116 5.93 22.63 19.64
CA ARG A 116 7.23 22.98 20.26
C ARG A 116 7.18 23.20 21.78
N GLU A 117 6.00 23.34 22.37
CA GLU A 117 5.81 23.66 23.79
C GLU A 117 4.72 22.78 24.45
N GLY A 118 4.89 22.50 25.75
CA GLY A 118 4.17 21.48 26.52
C GLY A 118 2.65 21.56 26.39
N VAL A 119 2.10 20.70 25.53
CA VAL A 119 0.66 20.51 25.38
C VAL A 119 0.11 20.10 26.74
N ARG A 120 -0.79 20.90 27.30
CA ARG A 120 -1.40 20.64 28.60
C ARG A 120 -2.49 19.59 28.43
N THR A 121 -2.27 18.42 29.01
CA THR A 121 -3.27 17.36 29.13
C THR A 121 -4.00 17.49 30.48
N PHE A 122 -5.27 17.08 30.54
CA PHE A 122 -6.01 17.03 31.81
C PHE A 122 -5.49 15.93 32.74
N VAL A 123 -4.81 14.93 32.18
CA VAL A 123 -4.22 13.78 32.89
C VAL A 123 -2.69 13.88 32.86
N SER A 124 -2.03 13.53 33.97
CA SER A 124 -0.57 13.54 34.03
C SER A 124 0.07 12.41 33.22
N THR A 125 1.24 12.67 32.66
CA THR A 125 2.04 11.68 31.93
C THR A 125 2.38 10.46 32.80
N GLU A 126 2.67 10.67 34.09
CA GLU A 126 2.96 9.58 35.03
C GLU A 126 1.79 8.60 35.18
N PHE A 127 0.56 9.12 35.23
CA PHE A 127 -0.63 8.28 35.32
C PHE A 127 -0.84 7.46 34.04
N MET A 128 -0.63 8.07 32.87
CA MET A 128 -0.65 7.37 31.58
C MET A 128 0.38 6.23 31.52
N LEU A 129 1.62 6.48 31.95
CA LEU A 129 2.69 5.46 32.01
C LEU A 129 2.39 4.37 33.05
N GLY A 130 1.70 4.71 34.14
CA GLY A 130 1.19 3.75 35.12
C GLY A 130 0.14 2.80 34.52
N LEU A 131 -0.81 3.33 33.74
CA LEU A 131 -1.79 2.51 33.01
C LEU A 131 -1.13 1.63 31.96
N MET A 132 -0.13 2.15 31.25
CA MET A 132 0.66 1.42 30.25
C MET A 132 1.34 0.18 30.86
N SER A 133 1.75 0.25 32.13
CA SER A 133 2.36 -0.88 32.85
C SER A 133 1.38 -2.00 33.19
N ASN A 134 0.08 -1.80 33.00
CA ASN A 134 -0.96 -2.82 33.20
C ASN A 134 -1.67 -3.15 31.88
N PRO A 135 -1.23 -4.20 31.16
CA PRO A 135 -1.81 -4.59 29.87
C PRO A 135 -3.31 -4.92 29.91
N GLY A 136 -3.89 -5.18 31.10
CA GLY A 136 -5.33 -5.40 31.26
C GLY A 136 -6.18 -4.13 31.06
N LEU A 137 -5.60 -2.96 31.31
CA LEU A 137 -6.24 -1.65 31.17
C LEU A 137 -5.90 -0.96 29.83
N VAL A 138 -5.11 -1.61 28.99
CA VAL A 138 -4.75 -1.11 27.66
C VAL A 138 -5.73 -1.63 26.61
N ARG A 139 -6.11 -0.77 25.67
CA ARG A 139 -6.83 -1.12 24.44
C ARG A 139 -6.07 -0.56 23.25
N ASN A 140 -5.65 -1.44 22.35
CA ASN A 140 -5.00 -1.05 21.10
C ASN A 140 -6.02 -1.14 19.97
N VAL A 141 -6.31 -0.04 19.30
CA VAL A 141 -7.39 0.02 18.29
C VAL A 141 -6.96 0.80 17.06
N ALA A 142 -7.42 0.36 15.89
CA ALA A 142 -7.24 1.11 14.64
C ALA A 142 -8.58 1.71 14.21
N LEU A 143 -8.61 3.01 13.93
CA LEU A 143 -9.76 3.66 13.29
C LEU A 143 -9.65 3.43 11.78
N VAL A 144 -10.61 2.71 11.20
CA VAL A 144 -10.64 2.34 9.78
C VAL A 144 -11.98 2.73 9.17
N GLY A 145 -12.04 2.86 7.84
CA GLY A 145 -13.25 3.24 7.13
C GLY A 145 -12.98 4.14 5.93
N ASN A 146 -14.02 4.45 5.17
CA ASN A 146 -13.89 5.16 3.90
C ASN A 146 -13.39 6.60 4.02
N LEU A 147 -12.99 7.15 2.87
CA LEU A 147 -12.54 8.53 2.73
C LEU A 147 -13.60 9.48 3.28
N GLN A 148 -13.16 10.46 4.06
CA GLN A 148 -14.00 11.50 4.64
C GLN A 148 -15.19 11.04 5.51
N HIS A 149 -15.26 9.78 5.96
CA HIS A 149 -16.24 9.33 6.96
C HIS A 149 -16.03 9.93 8.38
N GLY A 150 -15.01 10.79 8.56
CA GLY A 150 -14.77 11.58 9.77
C GLY A 150 -13.94 10.88 10.86
N LYS A 151 -13.00 10.00 10.47
CA LYS A 151 -12.04 9.35 11.38
C LYS A 151 -11.16 10.37 12.13
N THR A 152 -10.48 11.23 11.39
CA THR A 152 -9.65 12.31 11.94
C THR A 152 -10.46 13.32 12.76
N LEU A 153 -11.70 13.61 12.38
CA LEU A 153 -12.60 14.45 13.17
C LEU A 153 -13.01 13.78 14.49
N LEU A 154 -13.20 12.45 14.48
CA LEU A 154 -13.44 11.69 15.70
C LEU A 154 -12.21 11.77 16.63
N MET A 155 -11.00 11.71 16.07
CA MET A 155 -9.77 11.96 16.83
C MET A 155 -9.72 13.37 17.39
N ASP A 156 -10.07 14.40 16.61
CA ASP A 156 -10.16 15.78 17.09
C ASP A 156 -11.09 15.93 18.30
N MET A 157 -12.24 15.24 18.28
CA MET A 157 -13.17 15.22 19.42
C MET A 157 -12.54 14.58 20.67
N LEU A 158 -11.78 13.48 20.50
CA LEU A 158 -11.10 12.83 21.62
C LEU A 158 -9.91 13.66 22.14
N VAL A 159 -9.22 14.40 21.25
CA VAL A 159 -8.17 15.36 21.63
C VAL A 159 -8.74 16.47 22.49
N GLU A 160 -9.85 17.10 22.09
CA GLU A 160 -10.50 18.16 22.88
C GLU A 160 -10.92 17.70 24.28
N GLN A 161 -11.21 16.40 24.45
CA GLN A 161 -11.58 15.84 25.76
C GLN A 161 -10.38 15.54 26.65
N THR A 162 -9.19 15.38 26.07
CA THR A 162 -7.99 14.95 26.79
C THR A 162 -6.94 16.06 26.93
N HIS A 163 -6.98 17.05 26.05
CA HIS A 163 -6.06 18.17 25.97
C HIS A 163 -6.80 19.49 26.13
N ASP A 164 -6.16 20.45 26.79
CA ASP A 164 -6.66 21.82 26.95
C ASP A 164 -6.45 22.61 25.65
N MET A 165 -7.24 22.27 24.62
CA MET A 165 -7.21 22.92 23.32
C MET A 165 -8.55 22.80 22.59
N LYS A 166 -8.80 23.74 21.67
CA LYS A 166 -9.94 23.69 20.76
C LYS A 166 -9.48 23.22 19.40
N THR A 167 -10.22 22.29 18.79
CA THR A 167 -9.94 21.75 17.46
C THR A 167 -10.82 22.35 16.37
N LEU A 168 -11.81 23.16 16.73
CA LEU A 168 -12.57 24.00 15.79
C LEU A 168 -12.18 25.46 15.99
N ASP A 169 -11.70 26.11 14.93
CA ASP A 169 -11.50 27.56 14.93
C ASP A 169 -12.86 28.27 14.83
N PRO A 170 -13.27 29.06 15.84
CA PRO A 170 -14.56 29.74 15.83
C PRO A 170 -14.71 30.79 14.72
N ASN A 171 -13.60 31.33 14.20
CA ASN A 171 -13.63 32.41 13.21
C ASN A 171 -13.62 31.88 11.77
N SER A 172 -12.75 30.91 11.48
CA SER A 172 -12.62 30.33 10.14
C SER A 172 -13.54 29.13 9.89
N GLU A 173 -14.17 28.58 10.94
CA GLU A 173 -14.94 27.32 10.94
C GLU A 173 -14.15 26.11 10.40
N LYS A 174 -12.81 26.22 10.36
CA LYS A 174 -11.94 25.14 9.93
C LYS A 174 -11.63 24.22 11.11
N HIS A 175 -11.67 22.92 10.83
CA HIS A 175 -11.21 21.89 11.76
C HIS A 175 -9.69 21.80 11.74
N LEU A 176 -9.10 21.53 12.89
CA LEU A 176 -7.66 21.46 13.08
C LEU A 176 -7.03 20.21 12.44
N ARG A 177 -7.75 19.07 12.46
CA ARG A 177 -7.26 17.77 12.00
C ARG A 177 -5.93 17.41 12.67
N TYR A 178 -6.00 17.14 13.97
CA TYR A 178 -4.85 17.03 14.86
C TYR A 178 -3.86 15.96 14.40
N THR A 179 -4.37 14.80 13.97
CA THR A 179 -3.56 13.66 13.51
C THR A 179 -2.99 13.83 12.09
N ASP A 180 -3.47 14.79 11.30
CA ASP A 180 -2.83 15.14 10.03
C ASP A 180 -1.65 16.06 10.32
N THR A 181 -0.51 15.43 10.58
CA THR A 181 0.71 16.13 11.03
C THR A 181 1.46 16.76 9.87
N ARG A 182 1.35 16.20 8.66
CA ARG A 182 2.09 16.72 7.51
C ARG A 182 1.37 17.91 6.88
N ILE A 183 2.13 18.85 6.32
CA ILE A 183 1.58 20.05 5.69
C ILE A 183 0.74 19.68 4.45
N ASP A 184 1.19 18.71 3.67
CA ASP A 184 0.47 18.25 2.48
C ASP A 184 -0.84 17.55 2.80
N GLU A 185 -0.93 16.81 3.91
CA GLU A 185 -2.19 16.25 4.40
C GLU A 185 -3.21 17.35 4.74
N GLN A 186 -2.75 18.45 5.35
CA GLN A 186 -3.59 19.60 5.70
C GLN A 186 -4.05 20.39 4.46
N GLU A 187 -3.15 20.59 3.49
CA GLU A 187 -3.46 21.27 2.23
C GLU A 187 -4.45 20.46 1.37
N ARG A 188 -4.20 19.15 1.23
CA ARG A 188 -5.05 18.24 0.43
C ARG A 188 -6.32 17.85 1.15
N GLN A 189 -6.38 18.04 2.47
CA GLN A 189 -7.47 17.57 3.31
C GLN A 189 -7.68 16.04 3.20
N ILE A 190 -6.61 15.30 2.98
CA ILE A 190 -6.60 13.83 2.89
C ILE A 190 -5.46 13.35 3.77
N SER A 191 -5.77 12.50 4.74
CA SER A 191 -4.75 11.81 5.54
C SER A 191 -4.02 10.82 4.64
N ILE A 192 -2.68 10.81 4.71
CA ILE A 192 -1.79 10.00 3.89
C ILE A 192 -1.12 8.94 4.76
N LYS A 193 -0.65 9.32 5.96
CA LYS A 193 0.08 8.45 6.88
C LYS A 193 -0.79 8.09 8.07
N ALA A 194 -0.80 6.82 8.46
CA ALA A 194 -1.41 6.42 9.73
C ALA A 194 -0.66 7.05 10.92
N MET A 195 -1.38 7.62 11.89
CA MET A 195 -0.81 8.34 13.04
C MET A 195 -1.32 7.80 14.38
N PRO A 196 -0.42 7.39 15.31
CA PRO A 196 -0.79 6.87 16.61
C PRO A 196 -0.97 7.98 17.63
N MET A 197 -1.89 7.76 18.55
CA MET A 197 -2.01 8.51 19.79
C MET A 197 -2.40 7.58 20.94
N SER A 198 -1.86 7.86 22.12
CA SER A 198 -2.15 7.12 23.35
C SER A 198 -2.97 8.02 24.29
N LEU A 199 -4.28 7.80 24.36
CA LEU A 199 -5.21 8.64 25.10
C LEU A 199 -5.69 7.95 26.37
N VAL A 200 -5.78 8.70 27.47
CA VAL A 200 -6.43 8.22 28.69
C VAL A 200 -7.90 8.60 28.62
N LEU A 201 -8.77 7.60 28.49
CA LEU A 201 -10.21 7.79 28.33
C LEU A 201 -10.95 7.15 29.52
N GLU A 202 -11.99 7.82 30.00
CA GLU A 202 -12.83 7.32 31.08
C GLU A 202 -14.05 6.58 30.53
N ASP A 203 -14.40 5.47 31.18
CA ASP A 203 -15.64 4.76 30.95
C ASP A 203 -16.82 5.45 31.66
N SER A 204 -18.05 4.97 31.43
CA SER A 204 -19.24 5.53 32.06
C SER A 204 -19.40 5.20 33.56
N CYS A 205 -18.43 4.51 34.15
CA CYS A 205 -18.31 4.26 35.59
C CYS A 205 -17.21 5.13 36.24
N GLY A 206 -16.51 5.97 35.46
CA GLY A 206 -15.43 6.83 35.92
C GLY A 206 -14.07 6.14 36.03
N LYS A 207 -13.92 4.93 35.46
CA LYS A 207 -12.63 4.22 35.42
C LYS A 207 -11.87 4.59 34.15
N SER A 208 -10.62 4.99 34.31
CA SER A 208 -9.74 5.37 33.20
C SER A 208 -9.04 4.16 32.58
N TYR A 209 -8.93 4.16 31.25
CA TYR A 209 -8.27 3.17 30.42
C TYR A 209 -7.26 3.85 29.49
N LEU A 210 -6.17 3.16 29.17
CA LEU A 210 -5.24 3.62 28.13
C LEU A 210 -5.71 3.10 26.78
N CYS A 211 -6.16 4.00 25.91
CA CYS A 211 -6.59 3.67 24.56
C CYS A 211 -5.51 4.15 23.58
N ASN A 212 -4.75 3.21 23.03
CA ASN A 212 -3.83 3.46 21.94
C ASN A 212 -4.63 3.38 20.64
N ILE A 213 -4.80 4.51 19.98
CA ILE A 213 -5.63 4.67 18.79
C ILE A 213 -4.74 5.03 17.62
N MET A 214 -4.80 4.24 16.55
CA MET A 214 -4.17 4.56 15.27
C MET A 214 -5.20 5.16 14.33
N ASP A 215 -5.05 6.43 13.97
CA ASP A 215 -5.85 7.04 12.91
C ASP A 215 -5.28 6.61 11.56
N THR A 216 -6.11 6.02 10.69
CA THR A 216 -5.67 5.50 9.39
C THR A 216 -6.24 6.32 8.24
N PRO A 217 -5.51 6.44 7.11
CA PRO A 217 -6.01 7.14 5.95
C PRO A 217 -7.25 6.44 5.37
N GLY A 218 -8.21 7.25 4.91
CA GLY A 218 -9.47 6.75 4.34
C GLY A 218 -9.45 6.48 2.85
N HIS A 219 -8.46 7.03 2.14
CA HIS A 219 -8.33 6.86 0.70
C HIS A 219 -7.83 5.45 0.38
N VAL A 220 -8.43 4.80 -0.63
CA VAL A 220 -8.15 3.39 -0.97
C VAL A 220 -6.69 3.13 -1.35
N ASN A 221 -6.03 4.11 -1.98
CA ASN A 221 -4.62 3.98 -2.39
C ASN A 221 -3.64 3.92 -1.20
N PHE A 222 -4.03 4.37 -0.01
CA PHE A 222 -3.21 4.28 1.22
C PHE A 222 -3.69 3.15 2.15
N SER A 223 -4.27 2.08 1.60
CA SER A 223 -4.75 0.93 2.39
C SER A 223 -3.62 0.11 3.02
N ASP A 224 -2.38 0.32 2.59
CA ASP A 224 -1.18 -0.20 3.22
C ASP A 224 -0.98 0.29 4.64
N GLU A 225 -1.25 1.58 4.86
CA GLU A 225 -1.20 2.21 6.17
C GLU A 225 -2.27 1.65 7.12
N MET A 226 -3.45 1.34 6.58
CA MET A 226 -4.50 0.64 7.32
C MET A 226 -4.07 -0.79 7.71
N THR A 227 -3.38 -1.49 6.81
CA THR A 227 -2.86 -2.86 7.05
C THR A 227 -1.82 -2.86 8.18
N ALA A 228 -0.86 -1.94 8.13
CA ALA A 228 0.16 -1.78 9.16
C ALA A 228 -0.44 -1.45 10.55
N ALA A 229 -1.50 -0.65 10.58
CA ALA A 229 -2.23 -0.30 11.79
C ALA A 229 -2.99 -1.50 12.41
N LEU A 230 -3.74 -2.24 11.58
CA LEU A 230 -4.53 -3.39 12.03
C LEU A 230 -3.63 -4.51 12.57
N ARG A 231 -2.42 -4.68 12.02
CA ARG A 231 -1.44 -5.65 12.52
C ARG A 231 -1.09 -5.39 14.00
N LEU A 232 -0.89 -4.14 14.40
CA LEU A 232 -0.53 -3.75 15.78
C LEU A 232 -1.74 -3.68 16.74
N ALA A 233 -2.95 -3.46 16.22
CA ALA A 233 -4.18 -3.29 16.99
C ALA A 233 -4.77 -4.62 17.50
N ASP A 234 -5.56 -4.56 18.57
CA ASP A 234 -6.32 -5.67 19.16
C ASP A 234 -7.81 -5.66 18.75
N GLY A 235 -8.26 -4.60 18.08
CA GLY A 235 -9.59 -4.46 17.52
C GLY A 235 -9.68 -3.37 16.46
N ALA A 236 -10.69 -3.45 15.60
CA ALA A 236 -10.94 -2.50 14.53
C ALA A 236 -12.19 -1.67 14.83
N VAL A 237 -12.06 -0.34 14.75
CA VAL A 237 -13.18 0.60 14.87
C VAL A 237 -13.52 1.08 13.46
N VAL A 238 -14.61 0.56 12.91
CA VAL A 238 -15.07 0.92 11.55
C VAL A 238 -15.95 2.16 11.63
N VAL A 239 -15.48 3.27 11.05
CA VAL A 239 -16.21 4.54 11.01
C VAL A 239 -16.99 4.66 9.70
N VAL A 240 -18.30 4.80 9.81
CA VAL A 240 -19.25 4.83 8.69
C VAL A 240 -20.05 6.12 8.72
N ASP A 241 -20.12 6.84 7.61
CA ASP A 241 -20.98 8.03 7.50
C ASP A 241 -22.46 7.62 7.46
N ALA A 242 -23.30 8.28 8.25
CA ALA A 242 -24.73 8.00 8.33
C ALA A 242 -25.48 8.28 7.02
N VAL A 243 -25.00 9.22 6.19
CA VAL A 243 -25.58 9.55 4.88
C VAL A 243 -25.07 8.59 3.82
N GLU A 244 -23.75 8.53 3.63
CA GLU A 244 -23.14 7.73 2.56
C GLU A 244 -23.32 6.23 2.82
N GLY A 245 -23.24 5.77 4.07
CA GLY A 245 -23.39 4.36 4.43
C GLY A 245 -22.14 3.53 4.10
N VAL A 246 -22.32 2.25 3.78
CA VAL A 246 -21.19 1.37 3.42
C VAL A 246 -20.71 1.70 2.01
N MET A 247 -19.39 1.85 1.87
CA MET A 247 -18.68 2.22 0.64
C MET A 247 -17.48 1.28 0.46
N VAL A 248 -16.79 1.34 -0.69
CA VAL A 248 -15.71 0.42 -1.08
C VAL A 248 -14.65 0.20 -0.01
N ASN A 249 -14.10 1.26 0.59
CA ASN A 249 -13.04 1.08 1.58
C ASN A 249 -13.60 0.58 2.92
N THR A 250 -14.86 0.87 3.25
CA THR A 250 -15.53 0.29 4.43
C THR A 250 -15.62 -1.23 4.31
N GLU A 251 -16.07 -1.73 3.16
CA GLU A 251 -16.10 -3.16 2.83
C GLU A 251 -14.70 -3.79 2.97
N ARG A 252 -13.69 -3.14 2.38
CA ARG A 252 -12.31 -3.63 2.42
C ARG A 252 -11.70 -3.59 3.82
N SER A 253 -11.99 -2.58 4.62
CA SER A 253 -11.59 -2.50 6.04
C SER A 253 -12.18 -3.65 6.84
N ILE A 254 -13.48 -3.94 6.67
CA ILE A 254 -14.16 -5.05 7.35
C ILE A 254 -13.53 -6.40 6.95
N ARG A 255 -13.37 -6.63 5.64
CA ARG A 255 -12.76 -7.86 5.11
C ARG A 255 -11.38 -8.08 5.70
N HIS A 256 -10.55 -7.04 5.70
CA HIS A 256 -9.18 -7.13 6.16
C HIS A 256 -9.09 -7.30 7.70
N ALA A 257 -9.95 -6.64 8.47
CA ALA A 257 -10.04 -6.84 9.92
C ALA A 257 -10.43 -8.29 10.27
N ILE A 258 -11.35 -8.90 9.52
CA ILE A 258 -11.73 -10.32 9.69
C ILE A 258 -10.56 -11.25 9.36
N GLN A 259 -9.82 -10.97 8.28
CA GLN A 259 -8.63 -11.74 7.89
C GLN A 259 -7.54 -11.72 8.96
N GLU A 260 -7.31 -10.56 9.59
CA GLU A 260 -6.39 -10.38 10.73
C GLU A 260 -6.97 -10.85 12.08
N ARG A 261 -8.14 -11.52 12.07
CA ARG A 261 -8.85 -12.08 13.24
C ARG A 261 -9.18 -11.07 14.33
N LEU A 262 -9.52 -9.85 13.94
CA LEU A 262 -9.86 -8.78 14.88
C LEU A 262 -11.37 -8.72 15.17
N PRO A 263 -11.76 -8.38 16.41
CA PRO A 263 -13.12 -7.98 16.71
C PRO A 263 -13.41 -6.61 16.10
N ILE A 264 -14.61 -6.45 15.56
CA ILE A 264 -15.07 -5.22 14.92
C ILE A 264 -16.10 -4.52 15.80
N VAL A 265 -15.91 -3.21 15.97
CA VAL A 265 -16.93 -2.30 16.52
C VAL A 265 -17.17 -1.18 15.52
N VAL A 266 -18.38 -0.61 15.51
CA VAL A 266 -18.79 0.35 14.48
C VAL A 266 -19.13 1.70 15.11
N VAL A 267 -18.64 2.78 14.48
CA VAL A 267 -19.05 4.15 14.78
C VAL A 267 -19.82 4.68 13.58
N ILE A 268 -21.12 4.88 13.73
CA ILE A 268 -21.94 5.58 12.73
C ILE A 268 -21.80 7.08 12.99
N ASN A 269 -20.94 7.73 12.22
CA ASN A 269 -20.60 9.13 12.34
C ASN A 269 -21.44 10.01 11.42
N LYS A 270 -21.37 11.33 11.63
CA LYS A 270 -22.09 12.35 10.86
C LYS A 270 -23.62 12.19 10.86
N VAL A 271 -24.17 11.69 11.96
CA VAL A 271 -25.63 11.56 12.14
C VAL A 271 -26.34 12.92 12.01
N ASP A 272 -25.64 14.01 12.32
CA ASP A 272 -26.12 15.38 12.14
C ASP A 272 -26.51 15.70 10.70
N ARG A 273 -25.83 15.13 9.69
CA ARG A 273 -26.16 15.38 8.27
C ARG A 273 -27.55 14.87 7.89
N LEU A 274 -28.05 13.82 8.57
CA LEU A 274 -29.44 13.37 8.39
C LEU A 274 -30.44 14.45 8.80
N ILE A 275 -30.08 15.28 9.80
CA ILE A 275 -30.89 16.33 10.38
C ILE A 275 -30.76 17.64 9.59
N THR A 276 -29.52 18.06 9.31
CA THR A 276 -29.22 19.40 8.78
C THR A 276 -29.17 19.45 7.26
N GLU A 277 -28.61 18.43 6.60
CA GLU A 277 -28.46 18.38 5.15
C GLU A 277 -29.67 17.72 4.49
N LEU A 278 -29.94 16.44 4.80
CA LEU A 278 -31.03 15.70 4.19
C LEU A 278 -32.41 16.08 4.76
N LYS A 279 -32.44 16.61 5.98
CA LYS A 279 -33.67 17.02 6.71
C LYS A 279 -34.72 15.90 6.74
N LEU A 280 -34.27 14.67 6.93
CA LEU A 280 -35.15 13.52 7.01
C LEU A 280 -36.04 13.61 8.24
N PRO A 281 -37.30 13.16 8.19
CA PRO A 281 -38.06 12.92 9.41
C PRO A 281 -37.33 11.94 10.34
N PRO A 282 -37.47 12.06 11.68
CA PRO A 282 -36.81 11.16 12.64
C PRO A 282 -37.03 9.66 12.35
N THR A 283 -38.24 9.30 11.89
CA THR A 283 -38.59 7.92 11.53
C THR A 283 -37.81 7.42 10.31
N ASP A 284 -37.62 8.25 9.29
CA ASP A 284 -36.86 7.90 8.08
C ASP A 284 -35.35 7.87 8.37
N ALA A 285 -34.87 8.78 9.20
CA ALA A 285 -33.48 8.75 9.69
C ALA A 285 -33.19 7.46 10.46
N TYR A 286 -34.13 6.97 11.28
CA TYR A 286 -34.01 5.66 11.94
C TYR A 286 -33.90 4.53 10.91
N TYR A 287 -34.74 4.51 9.88
CA TYR A 287 -34.67 3.48 8.84
C TYR A 287 -33.35 3.55 8.07
N LYS A 288 -32.82 4.74 7.80
CA LYS A 288 -31.50 4.91 7.19
C LYS A 288 -30.38 4.32 8.06
N LEU A 289 -30.37 4.64 9.36
CA LEU A 289 -29.41 4.07 10.31
C LEU A 289 -29.52 2.54 10.40
N LYS A 290 -30.75 2.03 10.49
CA LYS A 290 -31.04 0.59 10.52
C LYS A 290 -30.54 -0.10 9.25
N HIS A 291 -30.82 0.47 8.08
CA HIS A 291 -30.37 -0.06 6.80
C HIS A 291 -28.83 -0.12 6.70
N THR A 292 -28.13 0.93 7.12
CA THR A 292 -26.65 0.93 7.17
C THR A 292 -26.11 -0.20 8.05
N ILE A 293 -26.74 -0.46 9.21
CA ILE A 293 -26.35 -1.55 10.12
C ILE A 293 -26.60 -2.93 9.48
N GLU A 294 -27.73 -3.09 8.79
CA GLU A 294 -28.07 -4.32 8.07
C GLU A 294 -27.10 -4.59 6.91
N GLU A 295 -26.69 -3.55 6.17
CA GLU A 295 -25.69 -3.63 5.10
C GLU A 295 -24.33 -4.11 5.66
N ILE A 296 -23.88 -3.53 6.79
CA ILE A 296 -22.66 -3.95 7.50
C ILE A 296 -22.76 -5.41 7.95
N ASN A 297 -23.86 -5.82 8.57
CA ASN A 297 -24.04 -7.20 9.03
C ASN A 297 -24.08 -8.19 7.87
N THR A 298 -24.73 -7.82 6.76
CA THR A 298 -24.77 -8.65 5.55
C THR A 298 -23.36 -8.89 5.04
N PHE A 299 -22.54 -7.83 4.97
CA PHE A 299 -21.15 -7.95 4.56
C PHE A 299 -20.29 -8.73 5.56
N ILE A 300 -20.46 -8.54 6.87
CA ILE A 300 -19.74 -9.35 7.87
C ILE A 300 -20.11 -10.83 7.72
N SER A 301 -21.41 -11.12 7.56
CA SER A 301 -21.92 -12.48 7.45
C SER A 301 -21.40 -13.25 6.23
N SER A 302 -20.99 -12.56 5.16
CA SER A 302 -20.38 -13.21 3.99
C SER A 302 -18.96 -13.71 4.24
N PHE A 303 -18.26 -13.18 5.25
CA PHE A 303 -16.88 -13.58 5.58
C PHE A 303 -16.75 -14.29 6.93
N SER A 304 -17.65 -14.03 7.88
CA SER A 304 -17.62 -14.60 9.23
C SER A 304 -19.02 -14.79 9.80
N THR A 305 -19.27 -15.96 10.39
CA THR A 305 -20.53 -16.27 11.08
C THR A 305 -20.55 -15.84 12.54
N ASN A 306 -19.42 -15.37 13.09
CA ASN A 306 -19.21 -15.29 14.53
C ASN A 306 -19.30 -13.86 15.11
N GLN A 307 -19.57 -12.84 14.28
CA GLN A 307 -19.68 -11.45 14.73
C GLN A 307 -20.99 -10.84 14.24
N ALA A 308 -21.87 -10.47 15.16
CA ALA A 308 -23.11 -9.74 14.88
C ALA A 308 -23.02 -8.32 15.47
N ILE A 309 -23.28 -7.32 14.64
CA ILE A 309 -23.19 -5.91 15.01
C ILE A 309 -24.60 -5.36 15.27
N ASP A 310 -24.92 -5.01 16.51
CA ASP A 310 -26.23 -4.50 16.91
C ASP A 310 -26.09 -3.46 18.03
N PRO A 311 -26.72 -2.28 17.93
CA PRO A 311 -26.70 -1.27 18.99
C PRO A 311 -27.09 -1.79 20.38
N VAL A 312 -27.95 -2.81 20.47
CA VAL A 312 -28.37 -3.45 21.72
C VAL A 312 -27.21 -4.16 22.43
N PHE A 313 -26.27 -4.74 21.67
CA PHE A 313 -25.06 -5.34 22.24
C PHE A 313 -24.05 -4.27 22.69
N GLY A 314 -24.22 -3.02 22.25
CA GLY A 314 -23.32 -1.91 22.56
C GLY A 314 -22.02 -1.93 21.76
N ASN A 315 -21.98 -2.66 20.63
CA ASN A 315 -20.86 -2.64 19.68
C ASN A 315 -21.04 -1.61 18.55
N ILE A 316 -22.10 -0.79 18.62
CA ILE A 316 -22.32 0.38 17.77
C ILE A 316 -22.39 1.64 18.61
N CYS A 317 -21.64 2.66 18.19
CA CYS A 317 -21.70 4.02 18.69
C CYS A 317 -22.26 4.95 17.61
N PHE A 318 -23.21 5.81 17.97
CA PHE A 318 -23.69 6.89 17.11
C PHE A 318 -22.95 8.18 17.45
N ALA A 319 -22.46 8.90 16.45
CA ALA A 319 -21.64 10.07 16.68
C ALA A 319 -21.90 11.20 15.67
N SER A 320 -21.60 12.41 16.11
CA SER A 320 -21.30 13.54 15.24
C SER A 320 -20.03 14.19 15.75
N ALA A 321 -18.90 13.82 15.14
CA ALA A 321 -17.60 14.37 15.50
C ALA A 321 -17.55 15.90 15.30
N THR A 322 -18.22 16.42 14.27
CA THR A 322 -18.33 17.86 13.99
C THR A 322 -19.07 18.61 15.10
N ALA A 323 -20.16 18.02 15.62
CA ALA A 323 -20.92 18.58 16.74
C ALA A 323 -20.35 18.20 18.12
N GLY A 324 -19.29 17.38 18.18
CA GLY A 324 -18.60 17.05 19.42
C GLY A 324 -19.35 16.10 20.36
N TRP A 325 -20.17 15.18 19.83
CA TRP A 325 -20.86 14.19 20.66
C TRP A 325 -20.76 12.77 20.09
N SER A 326 -20.80 11.78 20.99
CA SER A 326 -20.91 10.36 20.67
C SER A 326 -21.64 9.62 21.80
N PHE A 327 -22.49 8.65 21.44
CA PHE A 327 -23.21 7.84 22.42
C PHE A 327 -23.49 6.42 21.93
N THR A 328 -23.55 5.48 22.88
CA THR A 328 -24.20 4.18 22.73
C THR A 328 -25.59 4.25 23.34
N LEU A 329 -26.43 3.22 23.14
CA LEU A 329 -27.74 3.16 23.81
C LEU A 329 -27.60 3.23 25.34
N LEU A 330 -26.54 2.63 25.89
CA LEU A 330 -26.30 2.64 27.33
C LEU A 330 -25.86 4.00 27.84
N SER A 331 -24.91 4.67 27.17
CA SER A 331 -24.46 5.99 27.61
C SER A 331 -25.60 7.01 27.50
N PHE A 332 -26.44 6.90 26.48
CA PHE A 332 -27.63 7.73 26.30
C PHE A 332 -28.71 7.43 27.36
N ALA A 333 -28.93 6.15 27.72
CA ALA A 333 -29.80 5.78 28.84
C ALA A 333 -29.30 6.37 30.19
N LYS A 334 -27.99 6.36 30.43
CA LYS A 334 -27.38 6.99 31.62
C LYS A 334 -27.58 8.51 31.63
N LEU A 335 -27.62 9.17 30.47
CA LEU A 335 -27.94 10.60 30.37
C LEU A 335 -29.35 10.89 30.91
N TYR A 336 -30.35 10.05 30.57
CA TYR A 336 -31.72 10.19 31.12
C TYR A 336 -31.77 10.02 32.63
N VAL A 337 -31.02 9.06 33.18
CA VAL A 337 -30.92 8.85 34.64
C VAL A 337 -30.34 10.09 35.31
N LYS A 338 -29.27 10.67 34.73
CA LYS A 338 -28.63 11.88 35.24
C LYS A 338 -29.56 13.10 35.16
N LEU A 339 -30.27 13.25 34.05
CA LEU A 339 -31.12 14.42 33.79
C LEU A 339 -32.35 14.46 34.70
N HIS A 340 -33.07 13.35 34.83
CA HIS A 340 -34.30 13.30 35.61
C HIS A 340 -34.08 12.99 37.10
N GLY A 341 -32.88 12.52 37.48
CA GLY A 341 -32.58 12.13 38.86
C GLY A 341 -33.39 10.93 39.37
N ILE A 342 -34.06 10.20 38.48
CA ILE A 342 -34.85 9.00 38.81
C ILE A 342 -33.96 7.78 38.62
N PRO A 343 -33.66 7.00 39.67
CA PRO A 343 -32.84 5.80 39.55
C PRO A 343 -33.66 4.70 38.87
N PHE A 344 -33.39 4.44 37.60
CA PHE A 344 -33.87 3.25 36.88
C PHE A 344 -32.70 2.50 36.24
N ASP A 345 -32.95 1.23 35.93
CA ASP A 345 -31.95 0.33 35.33
C ASP A 345 -31.65 0.75 33.88
N ALA A 346 -30.51 1.42 33.70
CA ALA A 346 -30.08 1.96 32.40
C ALA A 346 -29.81 0.85 31.36
N GLU A 347 -29.38 -0.35 31.78
CA GLU A 347 -29.09 -1.45 30.86
C GLU A 347 -30.41 -2.06 30.33
N LYS A 348 -31.39 -2.26 31.20
CA LYS A 348 -32.74 -2.68 30.77
C LYS A 348 -33.44 -1.64 29.92
N PHE A 349 -33.18 -0.36 30.15
CA PHE A 349 -33.70 0.69 29.28
C PHE A 349 -33.01 0.67 27.91
N ALA A 350 -31.68 0.63 27.88
CA ALA A 350 -30.89 0.59 26.65
C ALA A 350 -31.26 -0.58 25.73
N SER A 351 -31.47 -1.79 26.30
CA SER A 351 -31.88 -2.97 25.52
C SER A 351 -33.25 -2.86 24.85
N ARG A 352 -34.07 -1.87 25.24
CA ARG A 352 -35.39 -1.59 24.68
C ARG A 352 -35.43 -0.31 23.86
N LEU A 353 -34.30 0.39 23.72
CA LEU A 353 -34.24 1.62 22.93
C LEU A 353 -34.17 1.34 21.44
N TRP A 354 -33.62 0.20 21.00
CA TRP A 354 -33.43 -0.12 19.58
C TRP A 354 -34.31 -1.27 19.09
N GLY A 355 -34.61 -1.27 17.79
CA GLY A 355 -35.46 -2.26 17.13
C GLY A 355 -36.93 -1.89 17.13
N ASP A 356 -37.80 -2.88 16.87
CA ASP A 356 -39.26 -2.71 16.84
C ASP A 356 -39.86 -2.72 18.26
N TYR A 357 -39.31 -1.90 19.16
CA TYR A 357 -39.92 -1.60 20.46
C TYR A 357 -40.64 -0.26 20.40
N TYR A 358 -41.77 -0.19 21.09
CA TYR A 358 -42.64 0.98 21.19
C TYR A 358 -42.98 1.24 22.65
N TYR A 359 -43.05 2.51 23.03
CA TYR A 359 -43.46 2.90 24.38
C TYR A 359 -44.97 3.14 24.44
N HIS A 360 -45.64 2.40 25.30
CA HIS A 360 -47.08 2.55 25.55
C HIS A 360 -47.26 3.52 26.71
N SER A 361 -47.70 4.75 26.42
CA SER A 361 -47.91 5.81 27.43
C SER A 361 -48.90 5.39 28.52
N ASP A 362 -49.95 4.67 28.14
CA ASP A 362 -51.05 4.28 29.03
C ASP A 362 -50.58 3.26 30.07
N THR A 363 -49.78 2.29 29.64
CA THR A 363 -49.27 1.21 30.49
C THR A 363 -47.83 1.45 30.96
N ARG A 364 -47.22 2.60 30.60
CA ARG A 364 -45.82 2.98 30.89
C ARG A 364 -44.81 1.84 30.66
N THR A 365 -44.99 1.08 29.59
CA THR A 365 -44.23 -0.14 29.30
C THR A 365 -43.79 -0.19 27.85
N PHE A 366 -42.67 -0.87 27.59
CA PHE A 366 -42.18 -1.14 26.25
C PHE A 366 -42.77 -2.46 25.74
N LYS A 367 -43.35 -2.44 24.54
CA LYS A 367 -43.88 -3.63 23.85
C LYS A 367 -43.40 -3.62 22.40
N LYS A 368 -43.36 -4.80 21.78
CA LYS A 368 -42.99 -4.93 20.36
C LYS A 368 -44.11 -4.55 19.40
N THR A 369 -45.35 -4.54 19.89
CA THR A 369 -46.51 -4.08 19.13
C THR A 369 -46.66 -2.57 19.30
N PRO A 370 -47.01 -1.83 18.23
CA PRO A 370 -47.30 -0.40 18.35
C PRO A 370 -48.52 -0.15 19.25
N PRO A 371 -48.59 1.01 19.94
CA PRO A 371 -49.77 1.41 20.70
C PRO A 371 -50.97 1.68 19.78
N ALA A 372 -52.18 1.42 20.28
CA ALA A 372 -53.42 1.58 19.52
C ALA A 372 -53.69 3.04 19.09
N SER A 373 -53.13 4.00 19.83
CA SER A 373 -53.16 5.43 19.52
C SER A 373 -52.24 5.84 18.35
N GLY A 374 -51.42 4.92 17.84
CA GLY A 374 -50.24 5.26 17.06
C GLY A 374 -49.11 5.76 17.97
N GLY A 375 -47.88 5.41 17.63
CA GLY A 375 -46.69 5.80 18.39
C GLY A 375 -45.43 5.36 17.67
N ASP A 376 -44.40 6.19 17.73
CA ASP A 376 -43.12 5.91 17.10
C ASP A 376 -42.31 4.89 17.89
N ARG A 377 -41.28 4.35 17.23
CA ARG A 377 -40.34 3.42 17.87
C ARG A 377 -39.63 4.12 19.04
N SER A 378 -39.24 3.33 20.03
CA SER A 378 -38.49 3.79 21.20
C SER A 378 -37.25 4.62 20.82
N PHE A 379 -36.50 4.21 19.80
CA PHE A 379 -35.32 4.95 19.36
C PHE A 379 -35.69 6.32 18.80
N VAL A 380 -36.77 6.37 18.02
CA VAL A 380 -37.26 7.62 17.43
C VAL A 380 -37.73 8.57 18.53
N GLN A 381 -38.60 8.09 19.42
CA GLN A 381 -39.21 8.89 20.48
C GLN A 381 -38.21 9.38 21.53
N PHE A 382 -37.30 8.50 21.98
CA PHE A 382 -36.39 8.82 23.09
C PHE A 382 -35.02 9.30 22.64
N VAL A 383 -34.56 9.00 21.42
CA VAL A 383 -33.21 9.39 20.95
C VAL A 383 -33.28 10.44 19.86
N LEU A 384 -33.91 10.12 18.72
CA LEU A 384 -33.87 11.01 17.56
C LEU A 384 -34.74 12.26 17.75
N GLU A 385 -35.96 12.15 18.25
CA GLU A 385 -36.81 13.33 18.47
C GLU A 385 -36.17 14.38 19.39
N PRO A 386 -35.61 14.03 20.56
CA PRO A 386 -34.87 14.98 21.39
C PRO A 386 -33.67 15.57 20.66
N LEU A 387 -32.92 14.76 19.92
CA LEU A 387 -31.76 15.23 19.14
C LEU A 387 -32.20 16.25 18.06
N TYR A 388 -33.27 15.96 17.32
CA TYR A 388 -33.83 16.87 16.32
C TYR A 388 -34.36 18.17 16.94
N LYS A 389 -35.00 18.10 18.12
CA LYS A 389 -35.42 19.28 18.87
C LYS A 389 -34.23 20.14 19.25
N ILE A 390 -33.16 19.55 19.78
CA ILE A 390 -31.91 20.27 20.12
C ILE A 390 -31.35 20.99 18.88
N TYR A 391 -31.20 20.29 17.75
CA TYR A 391 -30.67 20.87 16.52
C TYR A 391 -31.56 21.98 15.96
N SER A 392 -32.87 21.75 15.88
CA SER A 392 -33.82 22.74 15.35
C SER A 392 -33.83 24.05 16.16
N GLN A 393 -33.70 23.95 17.49
CA GLN A 393 -33.68 25.10 18.38
C GLN A 393 -32.36 25.86 18.28
N LEU A 394 -31.23 25.15 18.21
CA LEU A 394 -29.90 25.76 18.06
C LEU A 394 -29.73 26.45 16.70
N ILE A 395 -30.31 25.90 15.63
CA ILE A 395 -30.25 26.48 14.28
C ILE A 395 -31.24 27.64 14.13
N GLY A 396 -32.34 27.66 14.87
CA GLY A 396 -33.37 28.71 14.78
C GLY A 396 -32.96 30.09 15.35
N GLU A 397 -31.76 30.24 15.91
CA GLU A 397 -31.14 31.50 16.40
C GLU A 397 -31.94 32.29 17.46
N HIS A 398 -33.04 31.75 17.99
CA HIS A 398 -33.82 32.41 19.03
C HIS A 398 -33.20 32.19 20.42
N LYS A 399 -32.36 33.13 20.86
CA LYS A 399 -31.64 33.09 22.15
C LYS A 399 -32.50 32.60 23.34
N LYS A 400 -33.68 33.17 23.56
CA LYS A 400 -34.55 32.79 24.69
C LYS A 400 -35.02 31.34 24.62
N SER A 401 -35.31 30.84 23.42
CA SER A 401 -35.72 29.45 23.20
C SER A 401 -34.57 28.49 23.47
N VAL A 402 -33.38 28.82 22.96
CA VAL A 402 -32.16 28.05 23.21
C VAL A 402 -31.81 28.01 24.70
N GLU A 403 -31.87 29.15 25.39
CA GLU A 403 -31.63 29.22 26.85
C GLU A 403 -32.62 28.32 27.60
N THR A 404 -33.91 28.36 27.26
CA THR A 404 -34.94 27.52 27.91
C THR A 404 -34.65 26.02 27.71
N VAL A 405 -34.34 25.61 26.48
CA VAL A 405 -34.07 24.19 26.16
C VAL A 405 -32.78 23.71 26.81
N LEU A 406 -31.73 24.53 26.83
CA LEU A 406 -30.48 24.16 27.51
C LEU A 406 -30.68 24.06 29.03
N GLU A 407 -31.48 24.94 29.63
CA GLU A 407 -31.83 24.86 31.04
C GLU A 407 -32.63 23.59 31.37
N GLU A 408 -33.58 23.18 30.52
CA GLU A 408 -34.30 21.90 30.64
C GLU A 408 -33.35 20.69 30.59
N LEU A 409 -32.27 20.80 29.81
CA LEU A 409 -31.21 19.79 29.69
C LEU A 409 -30.12 19.91 30.77
N GLY A 410 -30.28 20.84 31.73
CA GLY A 410 -29.33 21.04 32.83
C GLY A 410 -28.02 21.73 32.43
N VAL A 411 -27.98 22.40 31.28
CA VAL A 411 -26.79 23.07 30.73
C VAL A 411 -26.96 24.59 30.79
N LYS A 412 -25.91 25.30 31.25
CA LYS A 412 -25.86 26.77 31.22
C LYS A 412 -24.63 27.23 30.47
N LEU A 413 -24.82 27.96 29.36
CA LEU A 413 -23.74 28.55 28.58
C LEU A 413 -23.51 30.02 28.98
N SER A 414 -22.30 30.52 28.73
CA SER A 414 -21.97 31.92 28.96
C SER A 414 -22.70 32.85 27.99
N SER A 415 -22.94 34.10 28.40
CA SER A 415 -23.58 35.09 27.51
C SER A 415 -22.79 35.37 26.23
N ALA A 416 -21.49 35.10 26.21
CA ALA A 416 -20.63 35.21 25.02
C ALA A 416 -20.84 34.05 24.04
N ALA A 417 -21.18 32.85 24.52
CA ALA A 417 -21.42 31.68 23.69
C ALA A 417 -22.58 31.91 22.70
N TYR A 418 -23.68 32.52 23.15
CA TYR A 418 -24.84 32.81 22.30
C TYR A 418 -24.59 33.85 21.20
N LYS A 419 -23.42 34.49 21.18
CA LYS A 419 -23.00 35.42 20.11
C LYS A 419 -22.13 34.75 19.05
N MET A 420 -21.78 33.47 19.25
CA MET A 420 -21.00 32.70 18.29
C MET A 420 -21.86 32.34 17.08
N ASN A 421 -21.20 32.02 15.96
CA ASN A 421 -21.86 31.42 14.80
C ASN A 421 -22.54 30.10 15.19
N VAL A 422 -23.52 29.68 14.37
CA VAL A 422 -24.34 28.48 14.61
C VAL A 422 -23.49 27.22 14.80
N LYS A 423 -22.47 26.97 13.98
CA LYS A 423 -21.64 25.75 14.07
C LYS A 423 -20.82 25.68 15.37
N PRO A 424 -20.02 26.70 15.75
CA PRO A 424 -19.34 26.71 17.04
C PRO A 424 -20.30 26.62 18.24
N LEU A 425 -21.43 27.32 18.19
CA LEU A 425 -22.45 27.26 19.23
C LEU A 425 -23.04 25.85 19.36
N LEU A 426 -23.35 25.21 18.23
CA LEU A 426 -23.88 23.85 18.19
C LEU A 426 -22.89 22.85 18.78
N LYS A 427 -21.60 22.95 18.41
CA LYS A 427 -20.55 22.11 18.96
C LYS A 427 -20.42 22.28 20.47
N LEU A 428 -20.41 23.52 20.96
CA LEU A 428 -20.29 23.84 22.39
C LEU A 428 -21.53 23.38 23.20
N ALA A 429 -22.72 23.59 22.66
CA ALA A 429 -23.97 23.17 23.28
C ALA A 429 -24.05 21.65 23.37
N CYS A 430 -23.79 20.94 22.26
CA CYS A 430 -23.86 19.49 22.23
C CYS A 430 -22.78 18.85 23.11
N SER A 431 -21.54 19.33 23.08
CA SER A 431 -20.48 18.79 23.96
C SER A 431 -20.80 19.00 25.44
N SER A 432 -21.50 20.09 25.80
CA SER A 432 -21.96 20.34 27.17
C SER A 432 -23.13 19.42 27.58
N ILE A 433 -24.03 19.10 26.65
CA ILE A 433 -25.20 18.21 26.89
C ILE A 433 -24.73 16.75 27.04
N PHE A 434 -23.99 16.26 26.05
CA PHE A 434 -23.60 14.84 25.98
C PHE A 434 -22.36 14.52 26.82
N GLY A 435 -21.52 15.52 27.11
CA GLY A 435 -20.29 15.36 27.89
C GLY A 435 -19.17 14.67 27.09
N SER A 436 -18.34 13.91 27.81
CA SER A 436 -17.23 13.15 27.21
C SER A 436 -17.72 11.91 26.45
N ALA A 437 -16.87 11.37 25.58
CA ALA A 437 -17.14 10.21 24.73
C ALA A 437 -17.13 8.88 25.50
N THR A 438 -17.73 8.84 26.70
CA THR A 438 -17.79 7.66 27.57
C THR A 438 -18.45 6.45 26.88
N GLY A 439 -19.45 6.69 26.02
CA GLY A 439 -20.08 5.63 25.23
C GLY A 439 -19.10 4.95 24.26
N PHE A 440 -18.19 5.72 23.67
CA PHE A 440 -17.12 5.17 22.84
C PHE A 440 -16.15 4.32 23.69
N THR A 441 -15.70 4.84 24.84
CA THR A 441 -14.84 4.08 25.75
C THR A 441 -15.49 2.78 26.22
N ASP A 442 -16.76 2.82 26.63
CA ASP A 442 -17.52 1.63 27.06
C ASP A 442 -17.55 0.55 25.98
N MET A 443 -17.79 0.97 24.73
CA MET A 443 -17.80 0.09 23.56
C MET A 443 -16.44 -0.60 23.38
N LEU A 444 -15.33 0.15 23.45
CA LEU A 444 -13.99 -0.43 23.34
C LEU A 444 -13.69 -1.39 24.50
N VAL A 445 -14.00 -1.01 25.73
CA VAL A 445 -13.67 -1.81 26.92
C VAL A 445 -14.41 -3.15 26.92
N ARG A 446 -15.68 -3.16 26.47
CA ARG A 446 -16.56 -4.34 26.45
C ARG A 446 -16.28 -5.30 25.29
N HIS A 447 -16.04 -4.77 24.09
CA HIS A 447 -16.00 -5.58 22.86
C HIS A 447 -14.59 -5.81 22.32
N ILE A 448 -13.63 -4.96 22.69
CA ILE A 448 -12.24 -5.13 22.29
C ILE A 448 -11.46 -5.75 23.46
N PRO A 449 -10.76 -6.88 23.23
CA PRO A 449 -9.95 -7.51 24.26
C PRO A 449 -8.84 -6.58 24.74
N SER A 450 -8.43 -6.75 25.99
CA SER A 450 -7.22 -6.09 26.49
C SER A 450 -5.99 -6.62 25.77
N ALA A 451 -4.90 -5.85 25.79
CA ALA A 451 -3.64 -6.27 25.19
C ALA A 451 -3.16 -7.64 25.69
N LYS A 452 -3.48 -7.98 26.95
CA LYS A 452 -3.19 -9.28 27.56
C LYS A 452 -4.02 -10.43 26.96
N VAL A 453 -5.34 -10.23 26.80
CA VAL A 453 -6.23 -11.27 26.29
C VAL A 453 -6.05 -11.47 24.79
N ALA A 454 -5.81 -10.38 24.06
CA ALA A 454 -5.64 -10.40 22.61
C ALA A 454 -4.33 -11.06 22.14
N ALA A 455 -3.30 -11.09 22.99
CA ALA A 455 -1.97 -11.59 22.64
C ALA A 455 -2.00 -13.03 22.13
N ALA A 456 -2.81 -13.90 22.74
CA ALA A 456 -2.93 -15.30 22.33
C ALA A 456 -3.41 -15.44 20.87
N THR A 457 -4.55 -14.81 20.53
CA THR A 457 -5.09 -14.83 19.16
C THR A 457 -4.14 -14.17 18.16
N LYS A 458 -3.43 -13.12 18.57
CA LYS A 458 -2.50 -12.39 17.73
C LYS A 458 -1.29 -13.27 17.35
N VAL A 459 -0.64 -13.91 18.33
CA VAL A 459 0.54 -14.77 18.11
C VAL A 459 0.25 -15.93 17.18
N GLU A 460 -0.90 -16.59 17.37
CA GLU A 460 -1.32 -17.71 16.52
C GLU A 460 -1.45 -17.31 15.04
N HIS A 461 -1.76 -16.04 14.78
CA HIS A 461 -1.92 -15.52 13.43
C HIS A 461 -0.63 -14.93 12.86
N THR A 462 0.15 -14.20 13.68
CA THR A 462 1.25 -13.35 13.19
C THR A 462 2.63 -13.97 13.36
N TYR A 463 2.86 -14.87 14.31
CA TYR A 463 4.19 -15.45 14.54
C TYR A 463 4.42 -16.64 13.61
N THR A 464 5.60 -16.74 12.98
CA THR A 464 5.92 -17.85 12.08
C THR A 464 6.45 -19.08 12.80
N GLY A 465 6.97 -18.92 14.02
CA GLY A 465 7.57 -19.99 14.80
C GLY A 465 6.56 -20.97 15.42
N PRO A 466 7.08 -22.07 16.01
CA PRO A 466 6.28 -23.10 16.65
C PRO A 466 5.51 -22.53 17.86
N GLN A 467 4.23 -22.89 17.96
CA GLN A 467 3.30 -22.33 18.95
C GLN A 467 3.49 -22.89 20.37
N ASP A 468 4.26 -23.96 20.50
CA ASP A 468 4.67 -24.64 21.73
C ASP A 468 6.04 -24.15 22.26
N SER A 469 6.71 -23.24 21.54
CA SER A 469 7.96 -22.61 22.00
C SER A 469 7.78 -21.76 23.26
N MET A 470 8.86 -21.58 24.02
CA MET A 470 8.87 -20.69 25.18
C MET A 470 8.54 -19.24 24.78
N ILE A 471 9.03 -18.81 23.62
CA ILE A 471 8.76 -17.47 23.06
C ILE A 471 7.27 -17.29 22.77
N ALA A 472 6.65 -18.25 22.07
CA ALA A 472 5.21 -18.18 21.75
C ALA A 472 4.36 -18.14 23.03
N GLU A 473 4.68 -18.96 24.03
CA GLU A 473 3.95 -18.98 25.31
C GLU A 473 4.16 -17.68 26.12
N SER A 474 5.36 -17.12 26.11
CA SER A 474 5.66 -15.83 26.75
C SER A 474 4.87 -14.68 26.12
N ILE A 475 4.71 -14.69 24.79
CA ILE A 475 3.87 -13.71 24.12
C ILE A 475 2.38 -13.96 24.43
N LYS A 476 1.89 -15.21 24.37
CA LYS A 476 0.49 -15.56 24.68
C LYS A 476 0.07 -15.09 26.06
N THR A 477 0.95 -15.26 27.06
CA THR A 477 0.71 -14.85 28.44
C THR A 477 0.95 -13.36 28.69
N CYS A 478 1.52 -12.65 27.71
CA CYS A 478 1.89 -11.24 27.78
C CYS A 478 2.84 -10.98 28.96
N ASP A 479 3.91 -11.80 29.07
CA ASP A 479 4.85 -11.72 30.19
C ASP A 479 5.84 -10.57 30.02
N ALA A 480 5.85 -9.63 30.97
CA ALA A 480 6.79 -8.51 30.99
C ALA A 480 8.24 -8.93 31.33
N LYS A 481 8.44 -10.12 31.90
CA LYS A 481 9.75 -10.69 32.26
C LYS A 481 10.24 -11.78 31.29
N GLY A 482 9.42 -12.13 30.30
CA GLY A 482 9.79 -13.09 29.26
C GLY A 482 10.82 -12.53 28.27
N PRO A 483 11.24 -13.34 27.27
CA PRO A 483 12.10 -12.90 26.19
C PRO A 483 11.47 -11.70 25.46
N LEU A 484 12.25 -10.66 25.21
CA LEU A 484 11.77 -9.46 24.54
C LEU A 484 11.39 -9.77 23.09
N MET A 485 10.14 -9.53 22.71
CA MET A 485 9.69 -9.65 21.33
C MET A 485 8.94 -8.39 20.93
N VAL A 486 9.41 -7.69 19.90
CA VAL A 486 8.76 -6.49 19.36
C VAL A 486 8.45 -6.71 17.89
N ASN A 487 7.23 -6.38 17.49
CA ASN A 487 6.81 -6.39 16.09
C ASN A 487 6.79 -4.95 15.54
N ILE A 488 7.67 -4.66 14.58
CA ILE A 488 7.77 -3.36 13.89
C ILE A 488 7.00 -3.43 12.58
N THR A 489 6.08 -2.49 12.38
CA THR A 489 5.26 -2.45 11.14
C THR A 489 5.38 -1.13 10.38
N LYS A 490 5.95 -0.08 11.01
CA LYS A 490 6.03 1.24 10.40
C LYS A 490 7.29 1.99 10.81
N LEU A 491 7.78 2.83 9.92
CA LEU A 491 8.93 3.71 10.16
C LEU A 491 8.47 5.16 9.97
N TYR A 492 8.69 6.01 10.97
CA TYR A 492 8.39 7.45 10.88
C TYR A 492 9.67 8.25 10.67
N PRO A 493 9.73 9.15 9.67
CA PRO A 493 10.88 10.02 9.52
C PRO A 493 10.99 10.96 10.73
N LYS A 494 12.22 11.26 11.15
CA LYS A 494 12.45 12.38 12.06
C LYS A 494 12.17 13.72 11.36
N SER A 495 12.04 14.79 12.15
CA SER A 495 11.73 16.12 11.64
C SER A 495 12.77 16.68 10.65
N ASP A 496 13.97 16.13 10.61
CA ASP A 496 15.05 16.45 9.67
C ASP A 496 15.13 15.49 8.46
N CYS A 497 14.26 14.48 8.39
CA CYS A 497 14.22 13.44 7.34
C CYS A 497 15.54 12.65 7.14
N SER A 498 16.46 12.72 8.09
CA SER A 498 17.77 12.06 7.99
C SER A 498 17.67 10.57 8.29
N VAL A 499 16.97 10.25 9.38
CA VAL A 499 16.86 8.91 9.98
C VAL A 499 15.38 8.63 10.28
N PHE A 500 15.02 7.35 10.37
CA PHE A 500 13.69 6.93 10.76
C PHE A 500 13.69 6.42 12.20
N ASP A 501 12.55 6.59 12.87
CA ASP A 501 12.27 5.91 14.11
C ASP A 501 11.30 4.74 13.84
N ALA A 502 11.61 3.57 14.38
CA ALA A 502 10.84 2.37 14.16
C ALA A 502 9.65 2.29 15.13
N PHE A 503 8.45 2.13 14.60
CA PHE A 503 7.22 2.04 15.36
C PHE A 503 6.68 0.62 15.39
N GLY A 504 6.40 0.14 16.59
CA GLY A 504 5.88 -1.20 16.78
C GLY A 504 5.30 -1.45 18.16
N ARG A 505 4.95 -2.71 18.39
CA ARG A 505 4.35 -3.18 19.64
C ARG A 505 5.26 -4.15 20.37
N VAL A 506 5.45 -3.91 21.66
CA VAL A 506 6.10 -4.87 22.57
C VAL A 506 5.10 -5.98 22.88
N LEU A 507 5.42 -7.21 22.46
CA LEU A 507 4.54 -8.38 22.58
C LEU A 507 4.93 -9.31 23.73
N SER A 508 6.22 -9.34 24.08
CA SER A 508 6.75 -10.01 25.28
C SER A 508 7.96 -9.22 25.79
N GLY A 509 8.26 -9.34 27.08
CA GLY A 509 9.38 -8.68 27.74
C GLY A 509 9.19 -7.17 27.93
N THR A 510 10.31 -6.48 28.16
CA THR A 510 10.36 -5.02 28.31
C THR A 510 11.56 -4.50 27.52
N ILE A 511 11.35 -3.50 26.67
CA ILE A 511 12.43 -2.81 25.96
C ILE A 511 12.91 -1.61 26.78
N ALA A 512 14.22 -1.41 26.83
CA ALA A 512 14.84 -0.28 27.54
C ALA A 512 15.87 0.44 26.68
N THR A 513 16.07 1.73 26.98
CA THR A 513 17.12 2.55 26.36
C THR A 513 18.52 2.00 26.69
N GLY A 514 19.40 1.93 25.70
CA GLY A 514 20.76 1.39 25.79
C GLY A 514 20.85 -0.13 25.60
N GLN A 515 19.73 -0.81 25.36
CA GLN A 515 19.71 -2.26 25.14
C GLN A 515 20.17 -2.60 23.72
N LYS A 516 21.04 -3.60 23.59
CA LYS A 516 21.41 -4.22 22.31
C LYS A 516 20.43 -5.33 21.94
N LEU A 517 19.93 -5.29 20.71
CA LEU A 517 18.90 -6.18 20.19
C LEU A 517 19.29 -6.71 18.82
N ARG A 518 18.82 -7.92 18.49
CA ARG A 518 18.82 -8.43 17.13
C ARG A 518 17.60 -7.87 16.40
N VAL A 519 17.84 -7.28 15.24
CA VAL A 519 16.83 -6.83 14.28
C VAL A 519 16.76 -7.88 13.19
N LEU A 520 15.64 -8.59 13.11
CA LEU A 520 15.39 -9.62 12.11
C LEU A 520 14.52 -9.02 11.00
N GLY A 521 15.01 -9.01 9.76
CA GLY A 521 14.25 -8.57 8.59
C GLY A 521 13.27 -9.62 8.09
N GLU A 522 12.63 -9.36 6.95
CA GLU A 522 11.59 -10.25 6.37
C GLU A 522 12.18 -11.52 5.73
N GLY A 523 13.45 -11.49 5.34
CA GLY A 523 14.17 -12.63 4.75
C GLY A 523 14.77 -13.57 5.78
N TYR A 524 14.80 -13.19 7.07
CA TYR A 524 15.44 -13.98 8.12
C TYR A 524 14.74 -15.33 8.34
N SER A 525 15.54 -16.38 8.47
CA SER A 525 15.11 -17.67 8.99
C SER A 525 16.19 -18.26 9.91
N PRO A 526 15.87 -19.22 10.79
CA PRO A 526 16.90 -19.88 11.61
C PRO A 526 18.01 -20.56 10.78
N ASP A 527 17.70 -20.96 9.55
CA ASP A 527 18.66 -21.58 8.61
C ASP A 527 19.47 -20.52 7.83
N ASP A 528 18.99 -19.28 7.77
CA ASP A 528 19.58 -18.17 7.02
C ASP A 528 19.54 -16.86 7.83
N GLU A 529 20.67 -16.58 8.48
CA GLU A 529 20.83 -15.41 9.34
C GLU A 529 21.38 -14.16 8.62
N GLU A 530 21.43 -14.13 7.28
CA GLU A 530 21.97 -12.98 6.54
C GLU A 530 21.17 -11.69 6.79
N ASP A 531 19.84 -11.80 6.91
CA ASP A 531 18.94 -10.68 7.18
C ASP A 531 18.76 -10.39 8.69
N MET A 532 19.87 -10.44 9.43
CA MET A 532 19.95 -10.13 10.86
C MET A 532 21.02 -9.08 11.15
N ALA A 533 20.68 -8.08 11.97
CA ALA A 533 21.64 -7.07 12.42
C ALA A 533 21.50 -6.80 13.93
N ILE A 534 22.62 -6.66 14.63
CA ILE A 534 22.62 -6.21 16.03
C ILE A 534 22.63 -4.68 16.06
N LYS A 535 21.67 -4.09 16.78
CA LYS A 535 21.50 -2.64 16.92
C LYS A 535 21.24 -2.26 18.37
N GLU A 536 21.62 -1.05 18.74
CA GLU A 536 21.40 -0.50 20.08
C GLU A 536 20.22 0.49 20.06
N VAL A 537 19.33 0.36 21.04
CA VAL A 537 18.21 1.27 21.24
C VAL A 537 18.71 2.57 21.86
N THR A 538 18.75 3.66 21.11
CA THR A 538 19.30 4.93 21.61
C THR A 538 18.30 5.72 22.44
N LYS A 539 17.02 5.72 22.05
CA LYS A 539 15.90 6.36 22.77
C LYS A 539 14.58 5.66 22.48
N LEU A 540 13.63 5.81 23.40
CA LEU A 540 12.27 5.33 23.29
C LEU A 540 11.28 6.47 23.49
N TRP A 541 10.21 6.46 22.70
CA TRP A 541 9.16 7.48 22.76
C TRP A 541 7.76 6.86 22.68
N ILE A 542 6.81 7.44 23.41
CA ILE A 542 5.38 7.27 23.11
C ILE A 542 4.99 8.38 22.14
N TYR A 543 4.51 7.99 20.96
CA TYR A 543 4.21 8.92 19.89
C TYR A 543 2.76 9.44 20.03
N GLN A 544 2.60 10.76 20.05
CA GLN A 544 1.34 11.47 20.26
C GLN A 544 1.07 12.41 19.08
N ALA A 545 1.22 11.90 17.86
CA ALA A 545 1.13 12.63 16.59
C ALA A 545 2.03 13.90 16.50
N ARG A 546 1.64 15.01 17.14
CA ARG A 546 2.35 16.31 17.10
C ARG A 546 3.45 16.46 18.15
N TYR A 547 3.52 15.56 19.13
CA TYR A 547 4.57 15.56 20.14
C TYR A 547 4.98 14.13 20.53
N ARG A 548 6.12 14.03 21.24
CA ARG A 548 6.72 12.75 21.64
C ARG A 548 6.99 12.77 23.14
N ILE A 549 6.60 11.71 23.84
CA ILE A 549 6.85 11.56 25.28
C ILE A 549 8.04 10.62 25.45
N ALA A 550 9.16 11.13 25.98
CA ALA A 550 10.34 10.31 26.23
C ALA A 550 10.08 9.29 27.33
N VAL A 551 10.44 8.03 27.10
CA VAL A 551 10.38 6.96 28.10
C VAL A 551 11.72 6.23 28.19
N SER A 552 12.07 5.73 29.37
CA SER A 552 13.29 4.93 29.58
C SER A 552 13.07 3.44 29.31
N LYS A 553 11.83 2.98 29.46
CA LYS A 553 11.40 1.60 29.24
C LYS A 553 9.96 1.56 28.74
N ALA A 554 9.65 0.60 27.87
CA ALA A 554 8.29 0.32 27.43
C ALA A 554 7.93 -1.15 27.75
N PRO A 555 6.88 -1.39 28.55
CA PRO A 555 6.45 -2.72 28.93
C PRO A 555 5.63 -3.37 27.81
N VAL A 556 5.36 -4.66 27.98
CA VAL A 556 4.50 -5.46 27.12
C VAL A 556 3.12 -4.83 26.88
N GLY A 557 2.60 -4.97 25.67
CA GLY A 557 1.32 -4.43 25.22
C GLY A 557 1.38 -2.98 24.71
N SER A 558 2.50 -2.28 24.91
CA SER A 558 2.69 -0.87 24.56
C SER A 558 3.05 -0.69 23.09
N TRP A 559 2.54 0.38 22.49
CA TRP A 559 3.06 0.92 21.23
C TRP A 559 4.20 1.89 21.52
N VAL A 560 5.32 1.71 20.83
CA VAL A 560 6.55 2.45 21.12
C VAL A 560 7.25 2.82 19.82
N LEU A 561 7.84 4.01 19.83
CA LEU A 561 8.72 4.52 18.79
C LEU A 561 10.17 4.35 19.26
N ILE A 562 10.98 3.68 18.45
CA ILE A 562 12.32 3.17 18.81
C ILE A 562 13.36 3.80 17.89
N GLU A 563 14.32 4.49 18.50
CA GLU A 563 15.40 5.17 17.81
C GLU A 563 16.65 4.27 17.75
N GLY A 564 17.36 4.26 16.60
CA GLY A 564 18.67 3.59 16.44
C GLY A 564 18.66 2.24 15.71
N VAL A 565 17.48 1.72 15.36
CA VAL A 565 17.32 0.37 14.75
C VAL A 565 16.90 0.38 13.28
N ASP A 566 16.76 1.55 12.65
CA ASP A 566 16.13 1.72 11.33
C ASP A 566 16.99 1.26 10.15
N THR A 567 18.33 1.33 10.28
CA THR A 567 19.26 1.05 9.16
C THR A 567 19.05 -0.30 8.50
N SER A 568 18.76 -1.36 9.27
CA SER A 568 18.50 -2.72 8.78
C SER A 568 17.04 -3.00 8.44
N ILE A 569 16.12 -2.09 8.77
CA ILE A 569 14.69 -2.28 8.54
C ILE A 569 14.30 -1.66 7.21
N THR A 570 13.70 -2.46 6.33
CA THR A 570 13.10 -1.99 5.08
C THR A 570 11.62 -1.68 5.30
N LYS A 571 10.79 -2.68 5.63
CA LYS A 571 9.34 -2.52 5.81
C LYS A 571 8.89 -2.96 7.18
N THR A 572 8.99 -4.25 7.46
CA THR A 572 8.72 -4.83 8.78
C THR A 572 9.97 -5.48 9.36
N ALA A 573 9.98 -5.62 10.69
CA ALA A 573 11.06 -6.32 11.39
C ALA A 573 10.59 -6.87 12.73
N THR A 574 11.28 -7.90 13.20
CA THR A 574 11.13 -8.41 14.56
C THR A 574 12.36 -8.02 15.38
N LEU A 575 12.15 -7.44 16.56
CA LEU A 575 13.24 -7.21 17.51
C LEU A 575 13.22 -8.29 18.60
N CYS A 576 14.38 -8.89 18.85
CA CYS A 576 14.58 -9.87 19.92
C CYS A 576 15.89 -9.61 20.69
N PRO A 577 16.10 -10.26 21.85
CA PRO A 577 17.33 -10.09 22.62
C PRO A 577 18.54 -10.59 21.84
N GLU A 578 19.72 -10.05 22.18
CA GLU A 578 21.00 -10.50 21.59
C GLU A 578 21.25 -12.00 21.80
N PHE A 579 20.93 -12.50 23.00
CA PHE A 579 21.11 -13.90 23.37
C PHE A 579 19.76 -14.52 23.69
N THR A 580 19.45 -15.63 23.02
CA THR A 580 18.25 -16.44 23.27
C THR A 580 18.65 -17.91 23.24
N ASP A 581 18.10 -18.71 24.15
CA ASP A 581 18.42 -20.14 24.30
C ASP A 581 17.70 -21.05 23.26
N GLU A 582 16.75 -20.50 22.50
CA GLU A 582 15.95 -21.17 21.47
C GLU A 582 16.03 -20.42 20.14
N ASP A 583 15.76 -21.13 19.04
CA ASP A 583 15.65 -20.54 17.70
C ASP A 583 14.54 -19.49 17.66
N VAL A 584 14.87 -18.31 17.15
CA VAL A 584 13.92 -17.20 17.03
C VAL A 584 13.35 -17.17 15.62
N PHE A 585 12.07 -16.86 15.52
CA PHE A 585 11.37 -16.68 14.25
C PHE A 585 10.83 -15.26 14.12
N ILE A 586 10.48 -14.86 12.89
CA ILE A 586 9.92 -13.54 12.61
C ILE A 586 8.40 -13.48 12.80
N PHE A 587 7.87 -12.27 12.86
CA PHE A 587 6.46 -12.07 12.57
C PHE A 587 6.26 -12.07 11.06
N ARG A 588 5.13 -12.61 10.59
CA ARG A 588 4.78 -12.65 9.17
C ARG A 588 4.80 -11.23 8.59
N PRO A 589 5.31 -11.05 7.36
CA PRO A 589 5.18 -9.80 6.64
C PRO A 589 3.71 -9.33 6.54
N LEU A 590 3.50 -8.05 6.22
CA LEU A 590 2.16 -7.50 6.04
C LEU A 590 1.52 -8.09 4.78
N LYS A 591 0.33 -8.67 4.93
CA LYS A 591 -0.49 -9.11 3.80
C LYS A 591 -1.44 -7.99 3.42
N PHE A 592 -1.12 -7.28 2.35
CA PHE A 592 -1.93 -6.15 1.89
C PHE A 592 -3.21 -6.61 1.22
N ASN A 593 -4.25 -5.77 1.29
CA ASN A 593 -5.53 -6.02 0.63
C ASN A 593 -5.51 -5.63 -0.86
N THR A 594 -4.50 -4.89 -1.32
CA THR A 594 -4.34 -4.37 -2.68
C THR A 594 -2.92 -4.63 -3.18
N LEU A 595 -2.69 -4.49 -4.48
CA LEU A 595 -1.39 -4.61 -5.12
C LEU A 595 -0.91 -3.26 -5.67
N SER A 596 0.40 -3.10 -5.75
CA SER A 596 1.05 -1.97 -6.41
C SER A 596 1.22 -2.28 -7.89
N VAL A 597 0.30 -1.76 -8.70
CA VAL A 597 0.17 -2.09 -10.13
C VAL A 597 0.61 -0.96 -11.07
N VAL A 598 0.62 0.28 -10.60
CA VAL A 598 1.08 1.43 -11.39
C VAL A 598 2.58 1.54 -11.26
N LYS A 599 3.29 1.62 -12.38
CA LYS A 599 4.75 1.65 -12.48
C LYS A 599 5.19 2.95 -13.15
N THR A 600 6.11 3.67 -12.53
CA THR A 600 6.67 4.91 -13.06
C THR A 600 8.20 4.83 -13.06
N ALA A 601 8.85 5.20 -14.17
CA ALA A 601 10.31 5.36 -14.19
C ALA A 601 10.70 6.74 -13.70
N THR A 602 11.81 6.80 -12.96
CA THR A 602 12.35 8.02 -12.39
C THR A 602 13.85 8.09 -12.60
N GLU A 603 14.34 9.24 -13.06
CA GLU A 603 15.76 9.51 -13.25
C GLU A 603 16.08 10.90 -12.73
N PRO A 604 17.28 11.15 -12.17
CA PRO A 604 17.66 12.49 -11.81
C PRO A 604 17.85 13.33 -13.08
N LEU A 605 17.52 14.63 -13.02
CA LEU A 605 17.81 15.55 -14.10
C LEU A 605 19.32 15.61 -14.38
N ASN A 606 20.10 15.64 -13.31
CA ASN A 606 21.56 15.59 -13.32
C ASN A 606 22.06 14.19 -12.92
N PRO A 607 22.70 13.42 -13.82
CA PRO A 607 23.16 12.06 -13.53
C PRO A 607 24.15 11.96 -12.35
N SER A 608 24.90 13.02 -12.06
CA SER A 608 25.82 13.08 -10.91
C SER A 608 25.11 12.98 -9.55
N GLU A 609 23.81 13.28 -9.50
CA GLU A 609 22.99 13.23 -8.29
C GLU A 609 22.27 11.89 -8.08
N LEU A 610 22.53 10.91 -8.94
CA LEU A 610 21.95 9.57 -8.85
C LEU A 610 22.10 8.93 -7.44
N PRO A 611 23.25 9.02 -6.73
CA PRO A 611 23.38 8.47 -5.40
C PRO A 611 22.38 9.06 -4.39
N LYS A 612 22.12 10.37 -4.47
CA LYS A 612 21.15 11.06 -3.60
C LYS A 612 19.72 10.59 -3.89
N MET A 613 19.39 10.42 -5.18
CA MET A 613 18.08 9.90 -5.58
C MET A 613 17.88 8.47 -5.09
N VAL A 614 18.88 7.59 -5.25
CA VAL A 614 18.83 6.20 -4.77
C VAL A 614 18.68 6.13 -3.24
N GLU A 615 19.38 6.98 -2.49
CA GLU A 615 19.16 7.10 -1.05
C GLU A 615 17.71 7.53 -0.74
N GLY A 616 17.19 8.52 -1.48
CA GLY A 616 15.79 8.96 -1.38
C GLY A 616 14.79 7.82 -1.66
N LEU A 617 15.01 7.02 -2.70
CA LEU A 617 14.19 5.86 -3.04
C LEU A 617 14.19 4.81 -1.92
N ARG A 618 15.34 4.55 -1.28
CA ARG A 618 15.41 3.68 -0.10
C ARG A 618 14.57 4.22 1.06
N LYS A 619 14.60 5.54 1.29
CA LYS A 619 13.76 6.20 2.32
C LYS A 619 12.26 6.12 1.99
N ILE A 620 11.88 6.23 0.71
CA ILE A 620 10.50 6.01 0.25
C ILE A 620 10.05 4.58 0.55
N SER A 621 10.88 3.58 0.21
CA SER A 621 10.55 2.17 0.49
C SER A 621 10.37 1.88 1.98
N LYS A 622 10.99 2.68 2.86
CA LYS A 622 10.80 2.62 4.33
C LYS A 622 9.51 3.30 4.79
N SER A 623 9.18 4.44 4.20
CA SER A 623 8.04 5.27 4.59
C SER A 623 6.70 4.72 4.09
N TYR A 624 6.67 4.08 2.92
CA TYR A 624 5.45 3.58 2.27
C TYR A 624 5.48 2.04 2.17
N PRO A 625 4.71 1.30 2.99
CA PRO A 625 4.78 -0.16 3.02
C PRO A 625 4.50 -0.85 1.67
N LEU A 626 3.59 -0.30 0.85
CA LEU A 626 3.29 -0.84 -0.49
C LEU A 626 4.19 -0.33 -1.61
N ALA A 627 5.01 0.69 -1.38
CA ALA A 627 5.95 1.14 -2.39
C ALA A 627 6.99 0.05 -2.67
N ILE A 628 7.29 -0.16 -3.95
CA ILE A 628 8.35 -1.07 -4.38
C ILE A 628 9.23 -0.29 -5.34
N THR A 629 10.50 -0.14 -4.98
CA THR A 629 11.52 0.48 -5.83
C THR A 629 12.39 -0.61 -6.43
N LYS A 630 12.48 -0.69 -7.75
CA LYS A 630 13.32 -1.65 -8.46
C LYS A 630 14.28 -0.92 -9.40
N VAL A 631 15.37 -1.59 -9.74
CA VAL A 631 16.25 -1.20 -10.85
C VAL A 631 16.04 -2.24 -11.93
N GLU A 632 15.64 -1.81 -13.11
CA GLU A 632 15.49 -2.68 -14.27
C GLU A 632 16.86 -2.96 -14.90
N GLU A 633 16.94 -3.96 -15.79
CA GLU A 633 18.20 -4.30 -16.48
C GLU A 633 18.73 -3.14 -17.36
N SER A 634 17.84 -2.27 -17.85
CA SER A 634 18.20 -1.05 -18.58
C SER A 634 18.91 0.00 -17.71
N GLY A 635 18.93 -0.17 -16.38
CA GLY A 635 19.41 0.83 -15.43
C GLY A 635 18.35 1.83 -14.99
N GLU A 636 17.13 1.77 -15.54
CA GLU A 636 16.02 2.61 -15.11
C GLU A 636 15.59 2.27 -13.67
N HIS A 637 15.41 3.31 -12.84
CA HIS A 637 14.79 3.15 -11.53
C HIS A 637 13.27 3.23 -11.66
N THR A 638 12.57 2.19 -11.22
CA THR A 638 11.11 2.11 -11.30
C THR A 638 10.48 2.09 -9.92
N ILE A 639 9.39 2.82 -9.77
CA ILE A 639 8.58 2.88 -8.55
C ILE A 639 7.21 2.28 -8.87
N LEU A 640 6.82 1.25 -8.11
CA LEU A 640 5.48 0.69 -8.17
C LEU A 640 4.63 1.23 -7.01
N GLY A 641 3.40 1.62 -7.32
CA GLY A 641 2.41 2.13 -6.37
C GLY A 641 0.99 1.69 -6.68
N THR A 642 0.07 2.02 -5.78
CA THR A 642 -1.33 1.58 -5.84
C THR A 642 -2.21 2.42 -6.77
N GLY A 643 -1.80 3.65 -7.09
CA GLY A 643 -2.55 4.58 -7.95
C GLY A 643 -1.95 5.98 -7.97
N GLU A 644 -2.61 6.90 -8.68
CA GLU A 644 -2.09 8.26 -8.96
C GLU A 644 -1.75 9.06 -7.71
N ILE A 645 -2.70 9.26 -6.79
CA ILE A 645 -2.45 10.07 -5.58
C ILE A 645 -1.34 9.48 -4.69
N PHE A 646 -1.15 8.16 -4.73
CA PHE A 646 -0.09 7.49 -3.97
C PHE A 646 1.29 7.76 -4.56
N LEU A 647 1.41 7.63 -5.88
CA LEU A 647 2.66 7.96 -6.58
C LEU A 647 2.95 9.46 -6.52
N ASP A 648 1.94 10.32 -6.64
CA ASP A 648 2.11 11.75 -6.49
C ASP A 648 2.64 12.14 -5.09
N SER A 649 2.10 11.55 -4.02
CA SER A 649 2.65 11.72 -2.66
C SER A 649 4.09 11.20 -2.53
N ILE A 650 4.41 10.05 -3.14
CA ILE A 650 5.78 9.51 -3.16
C ILE A 650 6.74 10.43 -3.92
N MET A 651 6.32 10.95 -5.08
CA MET A 651 7.15 11.83 -5.89
C MET A 651 7.41 13.16 -5.19
N LYS A 652 6.40 13.71 -4.49
CA LYS A 652 6.59 14.88 -3.63
C LYS A 652 7.60 14.60 -2.52
N ASP A 653 7.46 13.47 -1.83
CA ASP A 653 8.39 13.08 -0.75
C ASP A 653 9.82 12.84 -1.26
N LEU A 654 9.96 12.23 -2.44
CA LEU A 654 11.26 12.01 -3.06
C LEU A 654 11.95 13.33 -3.40
N ARG A 655 11.23 14.24 -4.08
CA ARG A 655 11.76 15.53 -4.55
C ARG A 655 12.01 16.52 -3.41
N GLU A 656 11.06 16.67 -2.48
CA GLU A 656 11.11 17.73 -1.47
C GLU A 656 11.69 17.28 -0.12
N LEU A 657 11.44 16.04 0.31
CA LEU A 657 11.80 15.59 1.66
C LEU A 657 13.12 14.84 1.71
N TYR A 658 13.29 13.83 0.86
CA TYR A 658 14.36 12.84 1.02
C TYR A 658 15.59 13.06 0.15
N SER A 659 15.43 13.42 -1.13
CA SER A 659 16.57 13.59 -2.04
C SER A 659 16.95 15.05 -2.29
N GLU A 660 15.98 15.98 -2.30
CA GLU A 660 16.18 17.38 -2.75
C GLU A 660 16.79 17.47 -4.16
N VAL A 661 16.48 16.47 -5.00
CA VAL A 661 16.94 16.37 -6.39
C VAL A 661 15.76 16.63 -7.33
N GLU A 662 16.03 17.28 -8.44
CA GLU A 662 15.08 17.37 -9.54
C GLU A 662 15.01 16.04 -10.28
N VAL A 663 13.83 15.42 -10.28
CA VAL A 663 13.61 14.07 -10.83
C VAL A 663 12.74 14.16 -12.08
N LYS A 664 13.27 13.68 -13.20
CA LYS A 664 12.53 13.37 -14.42
C LYS A 664 11.66 12.15 -14.18
N VAL A 665 10.40 12.24 -14.59
CA VAL A 665 9.40 11.20 -14.37
C VAL A 665 8.82 10.83 -15.72
N ALA A 666 8.90 9.55 -16.06
CA ALA A 666 8.26 9.01 -17.25
C ALA A 666 6.75 8.87 -17.04
N ASP A 667 6.00 8.76 -18.13
CA ASP A 667 4.57 8.49 -18.06
C ASP A 667 4.29 7.20 -17.27
N PRO A 668 3.27 7.20 -16.39
CA PRO A 668 2.93 6.02 -15.63
C PRO A 668 2.46 4.92 -16.58
N VAL A 669 2.95 3.71 -16.35
CA VAL A 669 2.52 2.48 -17.01
C VAL A 669 2.01 1.51 -15.97
N VAL A 670 1.67 0.30 -16.38
CA VAL A 670 1.22 -0.77 -15.48
C VAL A 670 2.18 -1.95 -15.52
N SER A 671 2.27 -2.67 -14.40
CA SER A 671 2.84 -4.01 -14.39
C SER A 671 1.82 -4.98 -14.98
N PHE A 672 2.24 -5.75 -15.98
CA PHE A 672 1.43 -6.80 -16.59
C PHE A 672 1.64 -8.13 -15.86
N CYS A 673 0.87 -9.14 -16.24
CA CYS A 673 1.18 -10.54 -15.95
C CYS A 673 1.10 -11.34 -17.25
N GLU A 674 1.69 -12.52 -17.26
CA GLU A 674 1.68 -13.42 -18.42
C GLU A 674 0.82 -14.65 -18.13
N THR A 675 -0.02 -15.09 -19.06
CA THR A 675 -0.90 -16.25 -18.89
C THR A 675 -1.00 -17.09 -20.15
N VAL A 676 -1.68 -18.23 -20.06
CA VAL A 676 -1.98 -19.13 -21.18
C VAL A 676 -3.48 -19.31 -21.26
N VAL A 677 -4.01 -19.48 -22.48
CA VAL A 677 -5.45 -19.74 -22.69
C VAL A 677 -5.75 -21.18 -23.06
N GLU A 678 -4.77 -21.87 -23.64
CA GLU A 678 -4.91 -23.25 -24.11
C GLU A 678 -3.74 -24.09 -23.59
N SER A 679 -3.90 -25.42 -23.59
CA SER A 679 -2.81 -26.33 -23.25
C SER A 679 -1.71 -26.28 -24.31
N SER A 680 -0.46 -26.49 -23.92
CA SER A 680 0.64 -26.56 -24.89
C SER A 680 0.37 -27.63 -25.95
N SER A 681 0.50 -27.24 -27.21
CA SER A 681 0.28 -28.15 -28.35
C SER A 681 1.26 -29.33 -28.33
N LEU A 682 2.45 -29.10 -27.76
CA LEU A 682 3.55 -30.03 -27.71
C LEU A 682 4.09 -30.21 -26.29
N LYS A 683 4.70 -31.37 -26.06
CA LYS A 683 5.45 -31.65 -24.84
C LYS A 683 6.85 -31.07 -25.01
N CYS A 684 7.16 -30.00 -24.30
CA CYS A 684 8.44 -29.34 -24.42
C CYS A 684 9.46 -30.00 -23.50
N PHE A 685 10.68 -30.21 -23.98
CA PHE A 685 11.78 -30.69 -23.16
C PHE A 685 12.99 -29.75 -23.19
N ALA A 686 13.79 -29.80 -22.14
CA ALA A 686 15.09 -29.15 -22.08
C ALA A 686 16.14 -30.09 -21.48
N GLU A 687 17.35 -30.06 -22.04
CA GLU A 687 18.50 -30.82 -21.59
C GLU A 687 19.48 -29.94 -20.81
N THR A 688 20.11 -30.49 -19.77
CA THR A 688 21.16 -29.77 -19.05
C THR A 688 22.38 -29.54 -19.95
N PRO A 689 23.20 -28.50 -19.72
CA PRO A 689 24.41 -28.26 -20.52
C PRO A 689 25.35 -29.46 -20.63
N ASN A 690 25.41 -30.31 -19.60
CA ASN A 690 26.17 -31.56 -19.60
C ASN A 690 25.51 -32.73 -20.35
N LYS A 691 24.31 -32.54 -20.92
CA LYS A 691 23.48 -33.52 -21.64
C LYS A 691 23.16 -34.81 -20.87
N ARG A 692 23.22 -34.76 -19.53
CA ARG A 692 22.96 -35.92 -18.66
C ARG A 692 21.55 -35.92 -18.06
N ASN A 693 20.86 -34.79 -18.05
CA ASN A 693 19.50 -34.70 -17.54
C ASN A 693 18.59 -34.05 -18.57
N LYS A 694 17.35 -34.53 -18.64
CA LYS A 694 16.30 -34.03 -19.53
C LYS A 694 15.01 -33.89 -18.74
N LEU A 695 14.38 -32.72 -18.78
CA LEU A 695 13.09 -32.45 -18.16
C LEU A 695 12.06 -32.19 -19.26
N THR A 696 10.87 -32.76 -19.12
CA THR A 696 9.76 -32.54 -20.05
C THR A 696 8.56 -31.98 -19.30
N MET A 697 8.09 -30.80 -19.71
CA MET A 697 6.92 -30.14 -19.12
C MET A 697 5.85 -29.79 -20.15
N LEU A 698 4.63 -29.64 -19.65
CA LEU A 698 3.46 -29.15 -20.37
C LEU A 698 2.82 -28.04 -19.53
N ALA A 699 2.35 -26.98 -20.21
CA ALA A 699 1.66 -25.87 -19.57
C ALA A 699 0.16 -25.90 -19.93
N GLU A 700 -0.69 -25.66 -18.95
CA GLU A 700 -2.15 -25.58 -19.09
C GLU A 700 -2.70 -24.38 -18.32
N PRO A 701 -3.84 -23.79 -18.75
CA PRO A 701 -4.51 -22.77 -17.96
C PRO A 701 -5.06 -23.36 -16.66
N LEU A 702 -4.99 -22.59 -15.57
CA LEU A 702 -5.67 -22.92 -14.32
C LEU A 702 -7.17 -22.67 -14.40
N GLU A 703 -7.92 -23.41 -13.59
CA GLU A 703 -9.36 -23.22 -13.44
C GLU A 703 -9.68 -21.85 -12.84
N LYS A 704 -10.81 -21.26 -13.27
CA LYS A 704 -11.22 -19.92 -12.84
C LYS A 704 -11.43 -19.88 -11.32
N GLY A 705 -10.83 -18.88 -10.67
CA GLY A 705 -10.92 -18.65 -9.21
C GLY A 705 -9.87 -19.40 -8.38
N LEU A 706 -9.15 -20.38 -8.95
CA LEU A 706 -8.15 -21.14 -8.21
C LEU A 706 -6.93 -20.30 -7.82
N SER A 707 -6.46 -19.43 -8.71
CA SER A 707 -5.38 -18.50 -8.40
C SER A 707 -5.74 -17.53 -7.28
N GLU A 708 -6.95 -17.00 -7.28
CA GLU A 708 -7.47 -16.12 -6.22
C GLU A 708 -7.54 -16.86 -4.89
N ASP A 709 -7.96 -18.13 -4.88
CA ASP A 709 -7.98 -18.97 -3.67
C ASP A 709 -6.56 -19.19 -3.10
N ILE A 710 -5.54 -19.36 -3.96
CA ILE A 710 -4.14 -19.50 -3.54
C ILE A 710 -3.62 -18.19 -2.94
N GLU A 711 -3.80 -17.06 -3.63
CA GLU A 711 -3.34 -15.75 -3.17
C GLU A 711 -4.06 -15.27 -1.91
N ASN A 712 -5.35 -15.58 -1.78
CA ASN A 712 -6.10 -15.31 -0.55
C ASN A 712 -5.65 -16.18 0.63
N GLY A 713 -4.88 -17.25 0.37
CA GLY A 713 -4.40 -18.19 1.39
C GLY A 713 -5.48 -19.18 1.84
N ASN A 714 -6.50 -19.41 1.01
CA ASN A 714 -7.53 -20.43 1.24
C ASN A 714 -6.96 -21.85 1.08
N VAL A 715 -5.83 -21.97 0.39
CA VAL A 715 -4.99 -23.17 0.29
C VAL A 715 -3.54 -22.80 0.55
N CYS A 716 -2.80 -23.67 1.24
CA CYS A 716 -1.38 -23.50 1.51
C CYS A 716 -0.64 -24.81 1.26
N ILE A 717 0.55 -24.73 0.65
CA ILE A 717 1.39 -25.89 0.36
C ILE A 717 1.93 -26.56 1.63
N ASP A 718 2.08 -25.80 2.72
CA ASP A 718 2.57 -26.32 4.01
C ASP A 718 1.51 -27.16 4.76
N TRP A 719 0.27 -27.22 4.25
CA TRP A 719 -0.75 -28.07 4.83
C TRP A 719 -0.47 -29.56 4.56
N PRO A 720 -0.98 -30.47 5.41
CA PRO A 720 -0.90 -31.89 5.14
C PRO A 720 -1.50 -32.23 3.77
N ALA A 721 -0.81 -33.03 2.96
CA ALA A 721 -1.21 -33.37 1.59
C ALA A 721 -2.65 -33.91 1.47
N LYS A 722 -3.17 -34.56 2.53
CA LYS A 722 -4.57 -35.00 2.60
C LYS A 722 -5.56 -33.82 2.57
N LYS A 723 -5.28 -32.75 3.31
CA LYS A 723 -6.13 -31.55 3.38
C LYS A 723 -6.07 -30.78 2.06
N VAL A 724 -4.87 -30.69 1.46
CA VAL A 724 -4.69 -30.09 0.13
C VAL A 724 -5.50 -30.87 -0.91
N SER A 725 -5.33 -32.19 -0.98
CA SER A 725 -6.07 -33.02 -1.96
C SER A 725 -7.59 -32.98 -1.78
N GLU A 726 -8.08 -32.90 -0.54
CA GLU A 726 -9.51 -32.71 -0.26
C GLU A 726 -10.03 -31.35 -0.75
N PHE A 727 -9.27 -30.27 -0.58
CA PHE A 727 -9.64 -28.95 -1.09
C PHE A 727 -9.80 -28.95 -2.61
N PHE A 728 -8.80 -29.45 -3.34
CA PHE A 728 -8.80 -29.49 -4.80
C PHE A 728 -9.90 -30.42 -5.34
N LYS A 729 -10.15 -31.56 -4.68
CA LYS A 729 -11.24 -32.46 -5.04
C LYS A 729 -12.61 -31.82 -4.85
N VAL A 730 -12.86 -31.18 -3.70
CA VAL A 730 -14.19 -30.67 -3.35
C VAL A 730 -14.53 -29.41 -4.14
N ARG A 731 -13.58 -28.49 -4.33
CA ARG A 731 -13.85 -27.19 -4.97
C ARG A 731 -13.66 -27.19 -6.49
N TYR A 732 -12.70 -27.96 -6.99
CA TYR A 732 -12.26 -27.90 -8.39
C TYR A 732 -12.36 -29.26 -9.11
N ASP A 733 -12.93 -30.28 -8.47
CA ASP A 733 -13.12 -31.63 -9.03
C ASP A 733 -11.83 -32.30 -9.54
N TRP A 734 -10.71 -32.03 -8.87
CA TRP A 734 -9.44 -32.67 -9.22
C TRP A 734 -9.39 -34.13 -8.76
N ASP A 735 -8.71 -34.97 -9.56
CA ASP A 735 -8.33 -36.30 -9.13
C ASP A 735 -7.40 -36.23 -7.90
N VAL A 736 -7.62 -37.15 -6.97
CA VAL A 736 -6.85 -37.28 -5.73
C VAL A 736 -5.37 -37.55 -6.04
N LEU A 737 -5.07 -38.29 -7.12
CA LEU A 737 -3.68 -38.55 -7.52
C LEU A 737 -3.00 -37.26 -7.96
N ALA A 738 -3.62 -36.50 -8.87
CA ALA A 738 -3.11 -35.21 -9.32
C ALA A 738 -2.95 -34.21 -8.16
N ALA A 739 -3.95 -34.11 -7.29
CA ALA A 739 -3.92 -33.17 -6.18
C ALA A 739 -2.88 -33.51 -5.09
N ARG A 740 -2.48 -34.79 -4.97
CA ARG A 740 -1.37 -35.20 -4.08
C ARG A 740 0.01 -34.96 -4.69
N SER A 741 0.08 -34.85 -6.01
CA SER A 741 1.33 -34.63 -6.75
C SER A 741 1.68 -33.15 -6.95
N ILE A 742 0.99 -32.24 -6.26
CA ILE A 742 1.34 -30.81 -6.25
C ILE A 742 2.66 -30.63 -5.50
N TRP A 743 3.65 -30.05 -6.17
CA TRP A 743 4.98 -29.86 -5.60
C TRP A 743 5.17 -28.49 -4.97
N ALA A 744 4.69 -27.44 -5.64
CA ALA A 744 4.87 -26.05 -5.23
C ALA A 744 3.85 -25.13 -5.90
N PHE A 745 3.63 -23.98 -5.27
CA PHE A 745 3.06 -22.79 -5.92
C PHE A 745 4.18 -21.84 -6.37
N GLY A 746 3.93 -20.99 -7.36
CA GLY A 746 4.90 -20.03 -7.89
C GLY A 746 4.26 -18.72 -8.34
N PRO A 747 4.98 -17.59 -8.36
CA PRO A 747 6.43 -17.45 -8.15
C PRO A 747 6.89 -17.59 -6.69
N ASP A 748 6.02 -17.29 -5.73
CA ASP A 748 6.31 -17.45 -4.30
C ASP A 748 5.45 -18.56 -3.70
N LYS A 749 5.60 -18.85 -2.39
CA LYS A 749 4.85 -19.93 -1.70
C LYS A 749 3.32 -19.81 -1.80
N GLN A 750 2.80 -18.61 -2.07
CA GLN A 750 1.37 -18.32 -2.29
C GLN A 750 1.13 -17.71 -3.68
N GLY A 751 1.98 -17.99 -4.66
CA GLY A 751 1.84 -17.46 -6.01
C GLY A 751 0.74 -18.15 -6.85
N PRO A 752 0.20 -17.49 -7.88
CA PRO A 752 -0.99 -17.92 -8.63
C PRO A 752 -0.72 -19.01 -9.69
N ASN A 753 0.32 -19.84 -9.53
CA ASN A 753 0.69 -20.91 -10.45
C ASN A 753 0.94 -22.22 -9.70
N ILE A 754 0.76 -23.36 -10.38
CA ILE A 754 0.92 -24.69 -9.79
C ILE A 754 1.97 -25.49 -10.57
N LEU A 755 2.91 -26.10 -9.85
CA LEU A 755 3.79 -27.16 -10.38
C LEU A 755 3.30 -28.53 -9.91
N LEU A 756 3.08 -29.44 -10.85
CA LEU A 756 2.54 -30.77 -10.62
C LEU A 756 3.41 -31.86 -11.26
N ASP A 757 3.60 -32.97 -10.54
CA ASP A 757 4.24 -34.18 -11.04
C ASP A 757 3.21 -35.17 -11.59
N ASP A 758 3.11 -35.26 -12.92
CA ASP A 758 2.21 -36.17 -13.64
C ASP A 758 2.99 -37.37 -14.24
N THR A 759 4.20 -37.64 -13.73
CA THR A 759 5.03 -38.75 -14.22
C THR A 759 4.56 -40.08 -13.66
N LEU A 760 4.54 -41.12 -14.50
CA LEU A 760 4.23 -42.48 -14.06
C LEU A 760 5.46 -43.16 -13.44
N PRO A 761 5.34 -43.88 -12.30
CA PRO A 761 6.45 -44.61 -11.69
C PRO A 761 7.09 -45.68 -12.59
N SER A 762 6.37 -46.15 -13.61
CA SER A 762 6.88 -47.09 -14.61
C SER A 762 7.82 -46.44 -15.63
N GLN A 763 7.74 -45.12 -15.81
CA GLN A 763 8.51 -44.35 -16.79
C GLN A 763 9.68 -43.62 -16.13
N VAL A 764 9.46 -43.04 -14.96
CA VAL A 764 10.45 -42.23 -14.25
C VAL A 764 10.78 -42.82 -12.88
N ASN A 765 12.06 -42.89 -12.56
CA ASN A 765 12.51 -43.27 -11.22
C ASN A 765 12.20 -42.14 -10.22
N LYS A 766 11.11 -42.31 -9.46
CA LYS A 766 10.65 -41.33 -8.46
C LYS A 766 11.71 -40.98 -7.41
N GLY A 767 12.58 -41.91 -7.02
CA GLY A 767 13.66 -41.64 -6.06
C GLY A 767 14.67 -40.63 -6.60
N LEU A 768 15.04 -40.74 -7.88
CA LEU A 768 15.94 -39.79 -8.53
C LEU A 768 15.24 -38.45 -8.79
N LEU A 769 13.99 -38.47 -9.22
CA LEU A 769 13.21 -37.26 -9.45
C LEU A 769 13.02 -36.46 -8.15
N SER A 770 12.70 -37.13 -7.04
CA SER A 770 12.57 -36.47 -5.74
C SER A 770 13.88 -35.86 -5.25
N SER A 771 15.05 -36.41 -5.62
CA SER A 771 16.35 -35.85 -5.22
C SER A 771 16.68 -34.49 -5.84
N VAL A 772 16.03 -34.15 -6.97
CA VAL A 772 16.21 -32.85 -7.66
C VAL A 772 14.97 -31.96 -7.53
N ARG A 773 13.99 -32.34 -6.71
CA ARG A 773 12.72 -31.63 -6.53
C ARG A 773 12.94 -30.16 -6.20
N ASP A 774 13.76 -29.86 -5.20
CA ASP A 774 13.95 -28.49 -4.72
C ASP A 774 14.62 -27.60 -5.79
N SER A 775 15.55 -28.16 -6.57
CA SER A 775 16.15 -27.46 -7.71
C SER A 775 15.14 -27.19 -8.84
N ILE A 776 14.23 -28.12 -9.11
CA ILE A 776 13.16 -27.90 -10.10
C ILE A 776 12.19 -26.84 -9.60
N VAL A 777 11.79 -26.90 -8.31
CA VAL A 777 10.90 -25.92 -7.69
C VAL A 777 11.51 -24.52 -7.73
N GLN A 778 12.79 -24.37 -7.38
CA GLN A 778 13.50 -23.09 -7.46
C GLN A 778 13.55 -22.55 -8.89
N GLY A 779 13.88 -23.40 -9.88
CA GLY A 779 13.88 -23.00 -11.30
C GLY A 779 12.50 -22.61 -11.81
N PHE A 780 11.46 -23.33 -11.39
CA PHE A 780 10.06 -23.01 -11.72
C PHE A 780 9.61 -21.68 -11.09
N GLN A 781 9.87 -21.49 -9.79
CA GLN A 781 9.51 -20.26 -9.06
C GLN A 781 10.22 -19.03 -9.63
N TRP A 782 11.51 -19.17 -9.95
CA TRP A 782 12.28 -18.14 -10.64
C TRP A 782 11.71 -17.86 -12.04
N GLY A 783 11.44 -18.90 -12.83
CA GLY A 783 10.82 -18.75 -14.15
C GLY A 783 9.46 -18.07 -14.08
N ALA A 784 8.60 -18.44 -13.14
CA ALA A 784 7.28 -17.83 -12.95
C ALA A 784 7.35 -16.38 -12.45
N ARG A 785 8.46 -15.93 -11.87
CA ARG A 785 8.64 -14.55 -11.39
C ARG A 785 8.97 -13.59 -12.52
N GLU A 786 9.76 -14.05 -13.48
CA GLU A 786 10.19 -13.26 -14.64
C GLU A 786 9.26 -13.49 -15.83
N GLY A 787 8.86 -14.72 -16.18
CA GLY A 787 8.05 -14.95 -17.40
C GLY A 787 8.84 -14.75 -18.71
N PRO A 788 8.45 -15.40 -19.82
CA PRO A 788 9.20 -15.32 -21.07
C PRO A 788 8.79 -14.19 -22.05
N LEU A 789 7.62 -13.56 -21.91
CA LEU A 789 7.15 -12.56 -22.89
C LEU A 789 7.77 -11.19 -22.66
N CYS A 790 7.73 -10.67 -21.45
CA CYS A 790 8.15 -9.29 -21.16
C CYS A 790 8.81 -9.15 -19.78
N ASP A 791 9.37 -10.23 -19.24
CA ASP A 791 9.95 -10.30 -17.89
C ASP A 791 8.95 -9.81 -16.80
N GLU A 792 7.65 -10.12 -16.96
CA GLU A 792 6.62 -9.93 -15.95
C GLU A 792 6.07 -11.27 -15.40
N PRO A 793 5.56 -11.30 -14.15
CA PRO A 793 5.16 -12.55 -13.49
C PRO A 793 4.12 -13.37 -14.29
N ILE A 794 4.33 -14.68 -14.33
CA ILE A 794 3.35 -15.63 -14.86
C ILE A 794 2.18 -15.76 -13.87
N ARG A 795 0.95 -15.87 -14.39
CA ARG A 795 -0.29 -16.01 -13.63
C ARG A 795 -1.23 -17.02 -14.27
N ASN A 796 -1.97 -17.76 -13.45
CA ASN A 796 -3.02 -18.71 -13.87
C ASN A 796 -2.48 -19.88 -14.71
N VAL A 797 -1.26 -20.36 -14.44
CA VAL A 797 -0.68 -21.46 -15.22
C VAL A 797 -0.37 -22.68 -14.37
N LYS A 798 -0.73 -23.85 -14.89
CA LYS A 798 -0.43 -25.17 -14.38
C LYS A 798 0.69 -25.79 -15.20
N PHE A 799 1.83 -26.05 -14.56
CA PHE A 799 2.95 -26.76 -15.16
C PHE A 799 2.94 -28.22 -14.72
N LYS A 800 2.87 -29.14 -15.68
CA LYS A 800 2.90 -30.58 -15.45
C LYS A 800 4.23 -31.16 -15.92
N ILE A 801 4.93 -31.84 -15.02
CA ILE A 801 6.11 -32.65 -15.37
C ILE A 801 5.60 -33.99 -15.92
N LEU A 802 5.89 -34.28 -17.18
CA LEU A 802 5.43 -35.49 -17.86
C LEU A 802 6.50 -36.57 -17.93
N ASP A 803 7.76 -36.18 -18.06
CA ASP A 803 8.90 -37.09 -18.08
C ASP A 803 10.16 -36.40 -17.54
N ALA A 804 11.07 -37.19 -16.96
CA ALA A 804 12.34 -36.71 -16.43
C ALA A 804 13.42 -37.80 -16.50
N THR A 805 14.44 -37.59 -17.33
CA THR A 805 15.66 -38.40 -17.33
C THR A 805 16.68 -37.72 -16.43
N ILE A 806 17.03 -38.33 -15.30
CA ILE A 806 17.95 -37.76 -14.31
C ILE A 806 19.18 -38.66 -14.15
N ALA A 807 20.36 -38.06 -14.12
CA ALA A 807 21.62 -38.76 -13.91
C ALA A 807 21.66 -39.44 -12.53
N GLN A 808 22.29 -40.61 -12.45
CA GLN A 808 22.45 -41.36 -11.19
C GLN A 808 23.42 -40.67 -10.22
N GLU A 809 24.51 -40.12 -10.76
CA GLU A 809 25.56 -39.48 -9.98
C GLU A 809 25.16 -38.06 -9.55
N PRO A 810 25.22 -37.73 -8.24
CA PRO A 810 24.85 -36.41 -7.72
C PRO A 810 25.60 -35.24 -8.39
N LEU A 811 26.87 -35.45 -8.78
CA LEU A 811 27.70 -34.45 -9.44
C LEU A 811 27.07 -33.92 -10.74
N HIS A 812 26.37 -34.78 -11.48
CA HIS A 812 25.78 -34.43 -12.77
C HIS A 812 24.40 -33.78 -12.66
N ARG A 813 23.82 -33.72 -11.45
CA ARG A 813 22.48 -33.17 -11.19
C ARG A 813 22.47 -32.08 -10.11
N GLY A 814 23.61 -31.39 -9.93
CA GLY A 814 23.71 -30.25 -9.02
C GLY A 814 22.77 -29.09 -9.41
N GLY A 815 22.44 -28.24 -8.44
CA GLY A 815 21.47 -27.14 -8.61
C GLY A 815 21.78 -26.23 -9.81
N GLY A 816 23.05 -25.87 -10.03
CA GLY A 816 23.46 -25.04 -11.17
C GLY A 816 23.20 -25.64 -12.55
N GLN A 817 22.95 -26.94 -12.66
CA GLN A 817 22.55 -27.60 -13.92
C GLN A 817 21.02 -27.66 -14.04
N ILE A 818 20.34 -28.08 -12.97
CA ILE A 818 18.90 -28.34 -12.98
C ILE A 818 18.08 -27.04 -12.95
N ILE A 819 18.45 -26.05 -12.13
CA ILE A 819 17.67 -24.81 -11.94
C ILE A 819 17.48 -24.05 -13.26
N PRO A 820 18.53 -23.74 -14.06
CA PRO A 820 18.35 -23.04 -15.32
C PRO A 820 17.61 -23.89 -16.36
N THR A 821 17.75 -25.22 -16.30
CA THR A 821 17.07 -26.14 -17.21
C THR A 821 15.57 -26.24 -16.90
N ALA A 822 15.20 -26.29 -15.62
CA ALA A 822 13.82 -26.22 -15.16
C ALA A 822 13.15 -24.90 -15.55
N ARG A 823 13.88 -23.78 -15.45
CA ARG A 823 13.41 -22.47 -15.93
C ARG A 823 13.16 -22.47 -17.44
N ARG A 824 14.13 -22.96 -18.24
CA ARG A 824 14.00 -23.03 -19.71
C ARG A 824 12.83 -23.90 -20.17
N VAL A 825 12.65 -25.08 -19.57
CA VAL A 825 11.53 -25.97 -19.94
C VAL A 825 10.16 -25.38 -19.56
N ALA A 826 10.08 -24.63 -18.45
CA ALA A 826 8.85 -23.90 -18.12
C ALA A 826 8.54 -22.83 -19.18
N TYR A 827 9.54 -22.08 -19.65
CA TYR A 827 9.36 -21.09 -20.71
C TYR A 827 8.98 -21.71 -22.06
N SER A 828 9.63 -22.79 -22.47
CA SER A 828 9.28 -23.45 -23.73
C SER A 828 7.89 -24.07 -23.67
N ALA A 829 7.48 -24.65 -22.54
CA ALA A 829 6.11 -25.13 -22.34
C ALA A 829 5.08 -23.98 -22.38
N PHE A 830 5.39 -22.84 -21.74
CA PHE A 830 4.52 -21.67 -21.73
C PHE A 830 4.34 -21.04 -23.12
N LEU A 831 5.43 -20.88 -23.89
CA LEU A 831 5.39 -20.28 -25.23
C LEU A 831 4.59 -21.14 -26.24
N MET A 832 4.49 -22.45 -26.02
CA MET A 832 3.70 -23.36 -26.85
C MET A 832 2.21 -23.44 -26.43
N ALA A 833 1.84 -22.81 -25.32
CA ALA A 833 0.50 -22.84 -24.72
C ALA A 833 -0.34 -21.59 -25.06
N THR A 834 -0.18 -21.04 -26.26
CA THR A 834 -0.92 -19.84 -26.72
C THR A 834 -0.86 -18.70 -25.68
N PRO A 835 0.33 -18.09 -25.49
CA PRO A 835 0.54 -17.13 -24.41
C PRO A 835 -0.23 -15.82 -24.63
N ARG A 836 -0.66 -15.21 -23.54
CA ARG A 836 -1.43 -13.95 -23.50
C ARG A 836 -0.90 -13.04 -22.40
N LEU A 837 -1.05 -11.73 -22.58
CA LEU A 837 -0.81 -10.76 -21.52
C LEU A 837 -2.09 -10.56 -20.70
N MET A 838 -1.92 -10.30 -19.41
CA MET A 838 -2.97 -9.86 -18.52
C MET A 838 -2.69 -8.43 -18.06
N GLU A 839 -3.70 -7.56 -18.19
CA GLU A 839 -3.71 -6.21 -17.64
C GLU A 839 -4.39 -6.19 -16.26
N PRO A 840 -3.91 -5.34 -15.34
CA PRO A 840 -4.61 -5.11 -14.08
C PRO A 840 -5.87 -4.27 -14.34
N VAL A 841 -6.94 -4.57 -13.59
CA VAL A 841 -8.23 -3.88 -13.68
C VAL A 841 -8.59 -3.31 -12.31
N TYR A 842 -8.97 -2.03 -12.29
CA TYR A 842 -9.54 -1.39 -11.13
C TYR A 842 -11.04 -1.65 -11.03
N TYR A 843 -11.48 -1.97 -9.82
CA TYR A 843 -12.85 -1.71 -9.40
C TYR A 843 -12.96 -0.23 -9.03
N VAL A 844 -13.90 0.45 -9.68
CA VAL A 844 -14.16 1.87 -9.52
C VAL A 844 -15.55 2.04 -8.93
N GLU A 845 -15.63 2.70 -7.79
CA GLU A 845 -16.89 3.11 -7.17
C GLU A 845 -17.05 4.62 -7.31
N ILE A 846 -18.09 5.04 -8.03
CA ILE A 846 -18.37 6.43 -8.35
C ILE A 846 -19.64 6.86 -7.62
N GLN A 847 -19.54 7.87 -6.78
CA GLN A 847 -20.68 8.53 -6.15
C GLN A 847 -21.04 9.79 -6.93
N THR A 848 -22.32 9.95 -7.27
CA THR A 848 -22.75 11.04 -8.16
C THR A 848 -24.24 11.36 -8.00
N PRO A 849 -24.69 12.59 -8.32
CA PRO A 849 -26.11 12.85 -8.57
C PRO A 849 -26.62 12.17 -9.84
N VAL A 850 -27.94 11.99 -9.95
CA VAL A 850 -28.60 11.36 -11.12
C VAL A 850 -28.25 12.06 -12.43
N ASP A 851 -28.16 13.39 -12.40
CA ASP A 851 -28.00 14.22 -13.60
C ASP A 851 -26.66 13.99 -14.33
N CYS A 852 -25.65 13.48 -13.61
CA CYS A 852 -24.30 13.25 -14.13
C CYS A 852 -24.08 11.84 -14.69
N LEU A 853 -25.05 10.92 -14.57
CA LEU A 853 -24.89 9.53 -14.98
C LEU A 853 -24.48 9.40 -16.46
N THR A 854 -25.13 10.14 -17.36
CA THR A 854 -24.84 10.10 -18.80
C THR A 854 -23.40 10.51 -19.13
N ALA A 855 -22.88 11.52 -18.43
CA ALA A 855 -21.49 11.95 -18.56
C ALA A 855 -20.53 10.85 -18.10
N ILE A 856 -20.83 10.18 -16.97
CA ILE A 856 -20.01 9.09 -16.43
C ILE A 856 -19.93 7.90 -17.40
N TYR A 857 -21.07 7.45 -17.94
CA TYR A 857 -21.10 6.40 -18.96
C TYR A 857 -20.27 6.77 -20.19
N THR A 858 -20.33 8.04 -20.61
CA THR A 858 -19.54 8.54 -21.73
C THR A 858 -18.03 8.48 -21.44
N VAL A 859 -17.59 8.96 -20.27
CA VAL A 859 -16.17 8.94 -19.87
C VAL A 859 -15.66 7.51 -19.72
N LEU A 860 -16.42 6.61 -19.08
CA LEU A 860 -16.05 5.20 -18.94
C LEU A 860 -15.94 4.49 -20.30
N SER A 861 -16.90 4.72 -21.21
CA SER A 861 -16.90 4.07 -22.52
C SER A 861 -15.69 4.42 -23.39
N ARG A 862 -15.17 5.65 -23.26
CA ARG A 862 -13.96 6.11 -23.95
C ARG A 862 -12.69 5.40 -23.47
N ARG A 863 -12.72 4.86 -22.25
CA ARG A 863 -11.57 4.28 -21.53
C ARG A 863 -11.73 2.77 -21.31
N ARG A 864 -12.49 2.09 -22.17
CA ARG A 864 -12.80 0.63 -22.07
C ARG A 864 -13.42 0.22 -20.73
N GLY A 865 -14.03 1.16 -20.01
CA GLY A 865 -14.69 0.91 -18.73
C GLY A 865 -16.02 0.19 -18.91
N HIS A 866 -16.28 -0.83 -18.08
CA HIS A 866 -17.51 -1.58 -18.07
C HIS A 866 -18.28 -1.34 -16.77
N VAL A 867 -19.51 -0.83 -16.86
CA VAL A 867 -20.37 -0.62 -15.68
C VAL A 867 -21.01 -1.94 -15.28
N THR A 868 -20.75 -2.36 -14.05
CA THR A 868 -21.27 -3.61 -13.47
C THR A 868 -22.64 -3.39 -12.86
N SER A 869 -22.83 -2.27 -12.17
CA SER A 869 -24.11 -1.90 -11.56
C SER A 869 -24.19 -0.41 -11.30
N ASP A 870 -25.34 0.20 -11.55
CA ASP A 870 -25.71 1.50 -11.04
C ASP A 870 -26.96 1.39 -10.17
N ALA A 871 -26.91 1.95 -8.96
CA ALA A 871 -28.03 1.91 -8.04
C ALA A 871 -28.15 3.21 -7.23
N PRO A 872 -29.39 3.67 -6.94
CA PRO A 872 -29.58 4.76 -5.98
C PRO A 872 -29.12 4.33 -4.60
N LYS A 873 -28.38 5.19 -3.89
CA LYS A 873 -27.99 4.90 -2.50
C LYS A 873 -29.18 5.19 -1.57
N PRO A 874 -29.70 4.18 -0.83
CA PRO A 874 -30.94 4.34 -0.09
C PRO A 874 -30.92 5.48 0.92
N GLY A 875 -31.98 6.28 0.94
CA GLY A 875 -32.13 7.43 1.83
C GLY A 875 -31.28 8.65 1.46
N THR A 876 -30.69 8.68 0.27
CA THR A 876 -29.92 9.83 -0.24
C THR A 876 -30.29 10.15 -1.70
N PRO A 877 -30.07 11.38 -2.19
CA PRO A 877 -30.24 11.71 -3.61
C PRO A 877 -29.08 11.22 -4.49
N ALA A 878 -28.05 10.60 -3.90
CA ALA A 878 -26.87 10.13 -4.61
C ALA A 878 -27.09 8.74 -5.23
N TYR A 879 -26.44 8.52 -6.36
CA TYR A 879 -26.29 7.24 -7.03
C TYR A 879 -24.86 6.74 -6.84
N VAL A 880 -24.73 5.42 -6.80
CA VAL A 880 -23.44 4.74 -6.80
C VAL A 880 -23.34 3.93 -8.08
N VAL A 881 -22.35 4.24 -8.90
CA VAL A 881 -22.00 3.50 -10.11
C VAL A 881 -20.75 2.68 -9.81
N LYS A 882 -20.86 1.36 -9.97
CA LYS A 882 -19.76 0.41 -9.81
C LYS A 882 -19.32 -0.04 -11.19
N ALA A 883 -18.03 0.10 -11.50
CA ALA A 883 -17.48 -0.21 -12.81
C ALA A 883 -16.12 -0.90 -12.69
N PHE A 884 -15.72 -1.58 -13.76
CA PHE A 884 -14.37 -2.06 -13.97
C PHE A 884 -13.67 -1.20 -15.02
N LEU A 885 -12.42 -0.83 -14.74
CA LEU A 885 -11.61 0.03 -15.60
C LEU A 885 -10.19 -0.53 -15.70
N PRO A 886 -9.66 -0.85 -16.90
CA PRO A 886 -8.26 -1.21 -17.06
C PRO A 886 -7.35 -0.12 -16.51
N VAL A 887 -6.34 -0.49 -15.71
CA VAL A 887 -5.53 0.49 -14.98
C VAL A 887 -4.78 1.43 -15.94
N ILE A 888 -4.33 0.93 -17.09
CA ILE A 888 -3.65 1.76 -18.09
C ILE A 888 -4.54 2.87 -18.65
N GLU A 889 -5.87 2.64 -18.68
CA GLU A 889 -6.88 3.61 -19.10
C GLU A 889 -7.39 4.47 -17.93
N SER A 890 -6.93 4.20 -16.70
CA SER A 890 -7.35 4.93 -15.51
C SER A 890 -6.59 6.23 -15.29
N PHE A 891 -5.48 6.44 -16.00
CA PHE A 891 -4.66 7.64 -15.84
C PHE A 891 -5.43 8.91 -16.23
N GLY A 892 -5.60 9.83 -15.27
CA GLY A 892 -6.39 11.04 -15.40
C GLY A 892 -7.91 10.82 -15.34
N PHE A 893 -8.38 9.59 -15.08
CA PHE A 893 -9.82 9.27 -15.06
C PHE A 893 -10.58 10.08 -14.01
N GLU A 894 -10.05 10.20 -12.79
CA GLU A 894 -10.71 10.99 -11.73
C GLU A 894 -10.85 12.47 -12.15
N THR A 895 -9.80 13.04 -12.74
CA THR A 895 -9.77 14.43 -13.20
C THR A 895 -10.78 14.66 -14.32
N ASP A 896 -10.81 13.79 -15.33
CA ASP A 896 -11.78 13.86 -16.43
C ASP A 896 -13.21 13.71 -15.93
N LEU A 897 -13.44 12.78 -15.02
CA LEU A 897 -14.75 12.52 -14.43
C LEU A 897 -15.25 13.77 -13.68
N ARG A 898 -14.40 14.36 -12.84
CA ARG A 898 -14.72 15.60 -12.12
C ARG A 898 -14.91 16.76 -13.10
N TYR A 899 -14.09 16.89 -14.14
CA TYR A 899 -14.23 17.96 -15.13
C TYR A 899 -15.59 17.89 -15.84
N HIS A 900 -15.95 16.72 -16.36
CA HIS A 900 -17.20 16.51 -17.09
C HIS A 900 -18.45 16.57 -16.21
N THR A 901 -18.30 16.41 -14.89
CA THR A 901 -19.40 16.50 -13.92
C THR A 901 -19.34 17.75 -13.05
N GLN A 902 -18.48 18.74 -13.38
CA GLN A 902 -18.29 19.98 -12.62
C GLN A 902 -17.97 19.74 -11.13
N GLY A 903 -17.24 18.66 -10.86
CA GLY A 903 -16.82 18.24 -9.52
C GLY A 903 -17.90 17.53 -8.70
N GLN A 904 -19.08 17.25 -9.28
CA GLN A 904 -20.18 16.60 -8.57
C GLN A 904 -19.99 15.09 -8.43
N ALA A 905 -19.36 14.43 -9.39
CA ALA A 905 -19.02 13.02 -9.28
C ALA A 905 -17.65 12.86 -8.60
N PHE A 906 -17.57 11.87 -7.74
CA PHE A 906 -16.34 11.47 -7.07
C PHE A 906 -16.14 9.96 -7.23
N CYS A 907 -14.92 9.53 -7.51
CA CYS A 907 -14.59 8.12 -7.68
C CYS A 907 -13.45 7.68 -6.78
N LEU A 908 -13.51 6.42 -6.36
CA LEU A 908 -12.40 5.70 -5.75
C LEU A 908 -12.09 4.49 -6.61
N SER A 909 -10.82 4.35 -7.00
CA SER A 909 -10.32 3.25 -7.84
C SER A 909 -9.40 2.37 -7.02
N VAL A 910 -9.61 1.05 -7.05
CA VAL A 910 -8.78 0.09 -6.32
C VAL A 910 -8.55 -1.16 -7.14
N PHE A 911 -7.37 -1.77 -7.00
CA PHE A 911 -7.07 -3.04 -7.65
C PHE A 911 -8.07 -4.13 -7.23
N ASP A 912 -8.59 -4.83 -8.24
CA ASP A 912 -9.56 -5.91 -8.07
C ASP A 912 -9.04 -7.23 -8.65
N HIS A 913 -8.81 -7.28 -9.96
CA HIS A 913 -8.37 -8.51 -10.63
C HIS A 913 -7.52 -8.24 -11.87
N TRP A 914 -7.03 -9.33 -12.46
CA TRP A 914 -6.30 -9.35 -13.73
C TRP A 914 -7.22 -9.82 -14.84
N SER A 915 -7.22 -9.14 -15.98
CA SER A 915 -7.97 -9.51 -17.17
C SER A 915 -7.05 -9.75 -18.35
N ILE A 916 -7.39 -10.66 -19.26
CA ILE A 916 -6.63 -10.89 -20.48
C ILE A 916 -6.73 -9.65 -21.38
N VAL A 917 -5.58 -9.18 -21.86
CA VAL A 917 -5.50 -8.11 -22.86
C VAL A 917 -6.03 -8.64 -24.19
N PRO A 918 -6.96 -7.94 -24.86
CA PRO A 918 -7.43 -8.37 -26.17
C PRO A 918 -6.30 -8.36 -27.21
N GLY A 919 -6.26 -9.40 -28.05
CA GLY A 919 -5.25 -9.59 -29.08
C GLY A 919 -4.24 -10.71 -28.78
N ASP A 920 -3.30 -10.88 -29.69
CA ASP A 920 -2.20 -11.84 -29.55
C ASP A 920 -0.86 -11.09 -29.41
N PRO A 921 -0.10 -11.28 -28.31
CA PRO A 921 1.20 -10.62 -28.15
C PRO A 921 2.26 -11.09 -29.16
N LEU A 922 2.14 -12.31 -29.71
CA LEU A 922 3.11 -12.90 -30.63
C LEU A 922 2.78 -12.67 -32.12
N ASP A 923 1.70 -11.94 -32.43
CA ASP A 923 1.32 -11.66 -33.82
C ASP A 923 2.24 -10.60 -34.46
N LYS A 924 3.10 -11.07 -35.37
CA LYS A 924 4.03 -10.22 -36.13
C LYS A 924 3.40 -9.54 -37.34
N SER A 925 2.18 -9.92 -37.73
CA SER A 925 1.49 -9.29 -38.86
C SER A 925 1.00 -7.88 -38.53
N VAL A 926 0.87 -7.57 -37.24
CA VAL A 926 0.46 -6.26 -36.73
C VAL A 926 1.61 -5.27 -36.81
N VAL A 927 1.47 -4.25 -37.65
CA VAL A 927 2.37 -3.11 -37.73
C VAL A 927 1.93 -2.04 -36.72
N LEU A 928 2.77 -1.78 -35.72
CA LEU A 928 2.54 -0.74 -34.72
C LEU A 928 3.07 0.60 -35.23
N ARG A 929 2.24 1.64 -35.16
CA ARG A 929 2.66 3.01 -35.48
C ARG A 929 3.16 3.72 -34.22
N PRO A 930 4.28 4.46 -34.29
CA PRO A 930 4.70 5.30 -33.17
C PRO A 930 3.63 6.32 -32.81
N LEU A 931 3.44 6.58 -31.51
CA LEU A 931 2.56 7.61 -30.94
C LEU A 931 1.05 7.50 -31.22
N GLU A 932 0.60 6.59 -32.09
CA GLU A 932 -0.83 6.28 -32.27
C GLU A 932 -1.27 5.13 -31.33
N PRO A 933 -2.39 5.27 -30.59
CA PRO A 933 -2.92 4.18 -29.79
C PRO A 933 -3.43 3.05 -30.70
N ALA A 934 -3.06 1.79 -30.41
CA ALA A 934 -3.50 0.68 -31.24
C ALA A 934 -5.01 0.40 -31.04
N PRO A 935 -5.69 -0.14 -32.07
CA PRO A 935 -7.03 -0.69 -31.91
C PRO A 935 -7.06 -1.79 -30.85
N VAL A 936 -8.23 -1.99 -30.22
CA VAL A 936 -8.41 -2.94 -29.11
C VAL A 936 -7.87 -4.34 -29.41
N GLN A 937 -8.04 -4.84 -30.64
CA GLN A 937 -7.60 -6.17 -31.05
C GLN A 937 -6.07 -6.35 -31.10
N HIS A 938 -5.31 -5.26 -31.13
CA HIS A 938 -3.86 -5.25 -31.31
C HIS A 938 -3.12 -4.80 -30.04
N LEU A 939 -3.83 -4.48 -28.96
CA LEU A 939 -3.26 -3.94 -27.72
C LEU A 939 -2.24 -4.90 -27.08
N ALA A 940 -2.50 -6.20 -27.10
CA ALA A 940 -1.57 -7.18 -26.55
C ALA A 940 -0.18 -7.10 -27.20
N ARG A 941 -0.13 -6.92 -28.52
CA ARG A 941 1.13 -6.75 -29.27
C ARG A 941 1.80 -5.43 -28.93
N GLU A 942 1.02 -4.34 -28.88
CA GLU A 942 1.53 -3.01 -28.51
C GLU A 942 2.18 -3.02 -27.13
N PHE A 943 1.48 -3.53 -26.12
CA PHE A 943 1.96 -3.58 -24.73
C PHE A 943 3.17 -4.49 -24.56
N MET A 944 3.22 -5.62 -25.27
CA MET A 944 4.39 -6.50 -25.24
C MET A 944 5.63 -5.79 -25.80
N VAL A 945 5.54 -5.25 -27.03
CA VAL A 945 6.68 -4.62 -27.69
C VAL A 945 7.17 -3.40 -26.92
N LYS A 946 6.26 -2.53 -26.45
CA LYS A 946 6.63 -1.34 -25.66
C LYS A 946 7.30 -1.71 -24.34
N THR A 947 6.77 -2.71 -23.61
CA THR A 947 7.37 -3.19 -22.36
C THR A 947 8.74 -3.80 -22.59
N ARG A 948 8.91 -4.59 -23.67
CA ARG A 948 10.21 -5.19 -24.03
C ARG A 948 11.26 -4.15 -24.39
N ARG A 949 10.91 -3.16 -25.24
CA ARG A 949 11.80 -2.05 -25.59
C ARG A 949 12.27 -1.29 -24.35
N ARG A 950 11.35 -0.98 -23.42
CA ARG A 950 11.69 -0.29 -22.17
C ARG A 950 12.63 -1.08 -21.26
N LYS A 951 12.49 -2.40 -21.22
CA LYS A 951 13.40 -3.29 -20.47
C LYS A 951 14.73 -3.55 -21.19
N GLY A 952 14.95 -2.98 -22.38
CA GLY A 952 16.17 -3.21 -23.17
C GLY A 952 16.21 -4.59 -23.85
N MET A 953 15.07 -5.26 -23.99
CA MET A 953 14.97 -6.55 -24.67
C MET A 953 14.72 -6.39 -26.18
N SER A 954 15.04 -7.44 -26.95
CA SER A 954 14.64 -7.54 -28.36
C SER A 954 13.13 -7.41 -28.53
N GLU A 955 12.66 -6.77 -29.59
CA GLU A 955 11.21 -6.53 -29.78
C GLU A 955 10.37 -7.80 -29.80
N ASP A 956 10.88 -8.83 -30.47
CA ASP A 956 10.28 -10.15 -30.52
C ASP A 956 10.89 -11.11 -29.52
N VAL A 957 10.05 -12.03 -29.04
CA VAL A 957 10.50 -13.20 -28.29
C VAL A 957 11.16 -14.17 -29.28
N SER A 958 12.47 -14.37 -29.13
CA SER A 958 13.18 -15.39 -29.91
C SER A 958 12.88 -16.78 -29.36
N ILE A 959 12.10 -17.57 -30.10
CA ILE A 959 11.81 -18.96 -29.76
C ILE A 959 13.13 -19.74 -29.64
N ASN A 960 14.11 -19.48 -30.51
CA ASN A 960 15.42 -20.14 -30.47
C ASN A 960 16.20 -19.93 -29.15
N LYS A 961 15.84 -18.94 -28.33
CA LYS A 961 16.52 -18.69 -27.04
C LYS A 961 16.22 -19.78 -25.99
N PHE A 962 15.06 -20.43 -26.08
CA PHE A 962 14.56 -21.32 -25.02
C PHE A 962 14.43 -22.78 -25.44
N PHE A 963 14.60 -23.07 -26.74
CA PHE A 963 14.48 -24.41 -27.30
C PHE A 963 15.87 -24.94 -27.64
N ASP A 964 16.18 -26.16 -27.20
CA ASP A 964 17.42 -26.83 -27.60
C ASP A 964 17.31 -27.30 -29.06
N ASP A 965 18.44 -27.40 -29.79
CA ASP A 965 18.47 -27.86 -31.20
C ASP A 965 17.66 -29.15 -31.46
N PRO A 966 17.66 -30.18 -30.58
CA PRO A 966 16.84 -31.38 -30.78
C PRO A 966 15.33 -31.09 -30.75
N MET A 967 14.88 -30.13 -29.95
CA MET A 967 13.48 -29.74 -29.87
C MET A 967 13.07 -28.89 -31.08
N LEU A 968 13.96 -28.01 -31.57
CA LEU A 968 13.75 -27.25 -32.81
C LEU A 968 13.59 -28.17 -34.03
N LEU A 969 14.37 -29.26 -34.08
CA LEU A 969 14.24 -30.29 -35.11
C LEU A 969 12.91 -31.06 -35.02
N GLU A 970 12.42 -31.31 -33.82
CA GLU A 970 11.13 -31.98 -33.60
C GLU A 970 9.94 -31.08 -33.99
N LEU A 971 10.04 -29.77 -33.68
CA LEU A 971 9.10 -28.75 -34.15
C LEU A 971 9.07 -28.67 -35.68
N ALA A 972 10.23 -28.58 -36.32
CA ALA A 972 10.34 -28.50 -37.78
C ALA A 972 9.78 -29.75 -38.49
N ARG A 973 9.94 -30.94 -37.87
CA ARG A 973 9.35 -32.18 -38.39
C ARG A 973 7.83 -32.16 -38.34
N GLN A 974 7.24 -31.69 -37.26
CA GLN A 974 5.79 -31.65 -37.12
C GLN A 974 5.14 -30.55 -37.96
N ASP A 975 5.80 -29.40 -38.15
CA ASP A 975 5.36 -28.39 -39.10
C ASP A 975 5.37 -28.92 -40.54
N ALA A 976 6.39 -29.71 -40.90
CA ALA A 976 6.45 -30.37 -42.20
C ALA A 976 5.35 -31.43 -42.38
N ASP A 977 5.00 -32.17 -41.31
CA ASP A 977 3.90 -33.14 -41.33
C ASP A 977 2.53 -32.44 -41.41
N LEU A 978 2.33 -31.31 -40.74
CA LEU A 978 1.11 -30.49 -40.82
C LEU A 978 0.92 -29.87 -42.21
N GLN A 979 2.00 -29.41 -42.85
CA GLN A 979 1.98 -28.90 -44.23
C GLN A 979 1.75 -29.99 -45.29
N GLN A 980 1.97 -31.27 -44.96
CA GLN A 980 1.63 -32.40 -45.85
C GLN A 980 0.18 -32.87 -45.70
N ILE A 981 -0.50 -32.46 -44.63
CA ILE A 981 -1.89 -32.85 -44.32
C ILE A 981 -2.90 -31.78 -44.78
N LEU A 982 -2.47 -30.52 -44.92
CA LEU A 982 -3.20 -29.43 -45.59
C LEU A 982 -2.96 -29.45 -47.11
#